data_AF-A0AAU2AL60-F1
#
_entry.id   AF-A0AAU2AL60-F1
#
_cell.length_a   1.000
_cell.length_b   1.000
_cell.length_c   1.000
_cell.angle_alpha   90.00
_cell.angle_beta   90.00
_cell.angle_gamma   90.00
#
_symmetry.space_group_name_H-M   'P 1'
#
loop_
_entity.id
_entity.type
_entity.pdbx_description
1 polymer ?
#
loop_
_entity_poly.entity_id
_entity_poly.type
_entity_poly.pdbx_seq_one_letter_code
_entity_poly.pdbx_strand_id
1 'polypeptide(L)'
;MPAHPFNRRAMFKATGVAAVAAAAGPVLSPGSAAAETPPVRSDVGVSTVPFELGQVRLTSSRWLDNQNRTLAYLRFVDVDRLLYNFRANHRLSTNAAAANGGWDDPGFPFRTHVQGHFLSAWAQAAAALGDTTCRGKANQMVAELAKCQANNAAAGFSAGYLSGFPEADFANLEAGKLSNGNVPYYCVHKTMAGLLDVWRLLGNTQARDVLLALAGWVDRRTAALSYGTTQSMLGTEFGGMNEVLADLYQQTGDARWLTTAQRFDHAAVFDPLAANLDQLGGMHANTQVPKWIGAVREYKATGTTRYRDIAANAWAITTGSHTYAIGGNSQAEHFRAANAISGYLTDDTCELCNSYNMLKLTRELWLLSPDRASYFDFYEKALLNHVIGAQNPADPHGHITYFSSLNPGGRRGKGPAWGGGTWSTDYGTFWCCQGTGVESNTKLMDSIYFHDGTTLTVNLFLPSVLDWTQRGITVSQTTAFPAEDTTTLKVTGSVGGTWSMRVRIPGWTSGATISVNGVAQSVAVTPGTYATLTRSWVSGDTVTVKLPMRVALQAANDSPGVAAVTYGPAVLAGNYGSTALSALPALDAATITRTSSTALAFTATANGATVNLGPFHDAQGFNYTVYWRTDSSSFRLVNAASGLVLGIQNMSTADGGLALQWPDTGTADHNWGLVVDGTALRLRNVNSGKVLGVKDMSTADNAAILQWGDTGTADHRWTVVDAGNGYHKFQNVHTGKLLGIEGGSTAQGAAAVQLPDSGTAAGQWQFLPVGARRIQNVASGLVLGIQNMSTADGGTALQWGDTGTADHLWTAALDTGGYLRLRNSNSGKVLAVENGGSANGAQIVQWADNGAADHRWRLRHGGGDTFRIQCANSGRVLGISGASTAQGARAVLWDDNGTSDHLWRFI
;
A
#
# COMPACT_ATOMS: atom_id res chain seq x y z
N MET A 1 -47.92 9.63 38.99
CA MET A 1 -48.46 9.21 37.67
C MET A 1 -49.26 10.36 37.10
N PRO A 2 -49.37 10.55 35.77
CA PRO A 2 -48.51 10.14 34.64
C PRO A 2 -48.01 11.40 33.86
N ALA A 3 -46.99 11.45 32.98
CA ALA A 3 -46.43 10.56 31.96
C ALA A 3 -47.11 10.61 30.57
N HIS A 4 -46.38 11.22 29.61
CA HIS A 4 -46.28 10.96 28.15
C HIS A 4 -47.34 11.51 27.16
N PRO A 5 -47.03 11.66 25.84
CA PRO A 5 -45.72 11.80 25.17
C PRO A 5 -45.66 12.80 23.98
N PHE A 6 -44.42 12.99 23.50
CA PHE A 6 -43.96 13.62 22.25
C PHE A 6 -44.67 13.18 20.96
N ASN A 7 -44.62 14.04 19.93
CA ASN A 7 -44.27 13.56 18.59
C ASN A 7 -43.41 14.57 17.78
N ARG A 8 -42.31 14.05 17.24
CA ARG A 8 -41.35 14.66 16.31
C ARG A 8 -41.76 14.29 14.89
N ARG A 9 -42.42 15.18 14.15
CA ARG A 9 -42.42 15.21 12.67
C ARG A 9 -43.20 16.45 12.21
N ALA A 10 -42.62 17.18 11.26
CA ALA A 10 -43.12 18.40 10.63
C ALA A 10 -42.88 19.71 11.41
N MET A 11 -41.72 20.33 11.17
CA MET A 11 -41.69 21.67 10.58
C MET A 11 -40.25 22.04 10.22
N PHE A 12 -39.85 21.68 9.00
CA PHE A 12 -38.95 22.53 8.23
C PHE A 12 -39.84 23.41 7.34
N LYS A 13 -39.78 24.73 7.52
CA LYS A 13 -39.67 25.70 6.42
C LYS A 13 -39.62 27.14 6.95
N ALA A 14 -38.55 27.81 6.50
CA ALA A 14 -38.36 29.24 6.34
C ALA A 14 -38.00 30.10 7.56
N THR A 15 -37.00 30.96 7.30
CA THR A 15 -36.44 32.08 8.08
C THR A 15 -35.36 31.69 9.09
N GLY A 16 -34.17 32.29 9.10
CA GLY A 16 -33.60 33.29 8.22
C GLY A 16 -32.11 33.42 8.51
N VAL A 17 -31.39 33.90 7.51
CA VAL A 17 -29.98 34.31 7.54
C VAL A 17 -29.78 35.32 8.68
N ALA A 18 -29.05 34.93 9.74
CA ALA A 18 -28.19 35.76 10.58
C ALA A 18 -27.97 35.08 11.95
N ALA A 19 -26.76 34.55 12.18
CA ALA A 19 -26.05 34.47 13.47
C ALA A 19 -25.05 33.29 13.48
N VAL A 20 -23.94 33.43 12.75
CA VAL A 20 -22.68 32.74 13.10
C VAL A 20 -21.56 33.76 12.95
N ALA A 21 -21.50 34.68 13.90
CA ALA A 21 -20.38 35.61 14.08
C ALA A 21 -20.10 35.74 15.58
N ALA A 22 -19.72 34.64 16.24
CA ALA A 22 -19.14 34.65 17.58
C ALA A 22 -18.54 33.29 17.94
N ALA A 23 -17.50 32.87 17.22
CA ALA A 23 -16.52 31.89 17.70
C ALA A 23 -15.19 32.04 16.93
N ALA A 24 -14.77 33.28 16.66
CA ALA A 24 -13.39 33.56 16.29
C ALA A 24 -12.63 33.77 17.60
N GLY A 25 -11.93 32.74 18.07
CA GLY A 25 -10.84 32.94 19.03
C GLY A 25 -9.83 33.93 18.46
N PRO A 26 -9.00 34.59 19.30
CA PRO A 26 -8.09 35.61 18.83
C PRO A 26 -7.20 35.02 17.74
N VAL A 27 -7.31 35.58 16.53
CA VAL A 27 -6.32 35.37 15.47
C VAL A 27 -5.06 36.04 15.99
N LEU A 28 -4.17 35.25 16.59
CA LEU A 28 -2.80 35.67 16.85
C LEU A 28 -2.26 36.18 15.50
N SER A 29 -1.92 37.46 15.44
CA SER A 29 -1.09 37.96 14.35
C SER A 29 0.16 37.08 14.30
N PRO A 30 0.61 36.62 13.12
CA PRO A 30 1.82 35.82 13.04
C PRO A 30 2.96 36.70 13.54
N GLY A 31 3.44 36.44 14.76
CA GLY A 31 4.76 36.91 15.15
C GLY A 31 5.70 36.40 14.06
N SER A 32 6.49 37.29 13.47
CA SER A 32 7.42 36.94 12.40
C SER A 32 8.27 35.75 12.86
N ALA A 33 7.97 34.56 12.33
CA ALA A 33 8.87 33.43 12.47
C ALA A 33 10.22 33.89 11.91
N ALA A 34 11.30 33.72 12.68
CA ALA A 34 12.62 33.95 12.15
C ALA A 34 12.81 33.04 10.93
N ALA A 35 13.28 33.60 9.82
CA ALA A 35 13.51 32.84 8.59
C ALA A 35 14.43 31.64 8.89
N GLU A 36 14.14 30.49 8.27
CA GLU A 36 14.98 29.31 8.37
C GLU A 36 16.40 29.65 7.90
N THR A 37 17.43 29.04 8.50
CA THR A 37 18.82 29.26 8.09
C THR A 37 19.05 28.53 6.76
N PRO A 38 19.23 29.23 5.63
CA PRO A 38 19.36 28.57 4.34
C PRO A 38 20.70 27.83 4.24
N PRO A 39 20.79 26.77 3.41
CA PRO A 39 22.06 26.14 3.10
C PRO A 39 22.95 27.12 2.32
N VAL A 40 24.28 27.03 2.50
CA VAL A 40 25.24 27.87 1.78
C VAL A 40 25.51 27.36 0.36
N ARG A 41 25.03 26.14 0.04
CA ARG A 41 25.10 25.52 -1.28
C ARG A 41 23.69 25.16 -1.77
N SER A 42 23.48 25.29 -3.07
CA SER A 42 22.28 24.81 -3.74
C SER A 42 22.36 23.31 -4.03
N ASP A 43 21.23 22.62 -3.99
CA ASP A 43 21.11 21.23 -4.44
C ASP A 43 21.23 21.13 -5.98
N VAL A 44 22.11 20.26 -6.46
CA VAL A 44 22.27 19.97 -7.88
C VAL A 44 21.04 19.23 -8.42
N GLY A 45 20.57 19.63 -9.59
CA GLY A 45 19.47 18.97 -10.31
C GLY A 45 18.07 19.26 -9.78
N VAL A 46 17.93 20.11 -8.75
CA VAL A 46 16.63 20.55 -8.22
C VAL A 46 16.16 21.81 -8.94
N SER A 47 14.98 21.76 -9.54
CA SER A 47 14.36 22.89 -10.25
C SER A 47 13.10 23.43 -9.57
N THR A 48 12.57 22.71 -8.59
CA THR A 48 11.40 23.11 -7.80
C THR A 48 11.70 22.81 -6.34
N VAL A 49 11.41 23.75 -5.45
CA VAL A 49 11.72 23.67 -4.02
C VAL A 49 10.44 23.67 -3.17
N PRO A 50 10.48 23.06 -1.98
CA PRO A 50 9.39 23.17 -1.02
C PRO A 50 9.29 24.57 -0.43
N PHE A 51 8.11 24.93 0.09
CA PHE A 51 7.97 26.09 0.95
C PHE A 51 8.58 25.83 2.34
N GLU A 52 9.02 26.89 3.01
CA GLU A 52 9.42 26.83 4.42
C GLU A 52 8.26 26.34 5.29
N LEU A 53 8.54 25.62 6.38
CA LEU A 53 7.50 24.97 7.18
C LEU A 53 6.48 25.98 7.72
N GLY A 54 6.93 27.17 8.14
CA GLY A 54 6.08 28.23 8.67
C GLY A 54 5.17 28.89 7.63
N GLN A 55 5.35 28.63 6.33
CA GLN A 55 4.52 29.20 5.26
C GLN A 55 3.28 28.38 4.98
N VAL A 56 3.17 27.14 5.46
CA VAL A 56 2.00 26.29 5.22
C VAL A 56 1.40 25.86 6.55
N ARG A 57 0.09 26.10 6.71
CA ARG A 57 -0.65 25.69 7.91
C ARG A 57 -1.85 24.84 7.55
N LEU A 58 -2.08 23.79 8.34
CA LEU A 58 -3.30 23.00 8.24
C LEU A 58 -4.49 23.79 8.77
N THR A 59 -5.67 23.51 8.22
CA THR A 59 -6.95 24.01 8.75
C THR A 59 -7.81 22.85 9.26
N SER A 60 -8.95 23.16 9.87
CA SER A 60 -9.85 22.19 10.51
C SER A 60 -10.07 20.95 9.67
N SER A 61 -9.49 19.83 10.11
CA SER A 61 -9.48 18.55 9.41
C SER A 61 -8.83 17.49 10.30
N ARG A 62 -8.96 16.22 9.95
CA ARG A 62 -8.27 15.14 10.67
C ARG A 62 -6.74 15.29 10.70
N TRP A 63 -6.16 15.92 9.68
CA TRP A 63 -4.73 16.19 9.60
C TRP A 63 -4.29 17.12 10.75
N LEU A 64 -5.10 18.16 11.01
CA LEU A 64 -4.89 19.06 12.13
C LEU A 64 -5.13 18.35 13.47
N ASP A 65 -6.11 17.43 13.55
CA ASP A 65 -6.34 16.63 14.77
C ASP A 65 -5.14 15.74 15.10
N ASN A 66 -4.53 15.10 14.08
CA ASN A 66 -3.31 14.32 14.22
C ASN A 66 -2.14 15.16 14.74
N GLN A 67 -1.93 16.33 14.13
CA GLN A 67 -0.92 17.27 14.57
C GLN A 67 -1.16 17.71 16.03
N ASN A 68 -2.38 18.06 16.39
CA ASN A 68 -2.72 18.55 17.72
C ASN A 68 -2.47 17.53 18.84
N ARG A 69 -2.79 16.25 18.63
CA ARG A 69 -2.47 15.18 19.60
C ARG A 69 -0.97 15.03 19.81
N THR A 70 -0.19 15.06 18.73
CA THR A 70 1.27 15.03 18.82
C THR A 70 1.83 16.28 19.52
N LEU A 71 1.30 17.47 19.25
CA LEU A 71 1.71 18.69 19.97
C LEU A 71 1.42 18.60 21.46
N ALA A 72 0.28 18.03 21.85
CA ALA A 72 -0.04 17.80 23.26
C ALA A 72 1.03 16.92 23.92
N TYR A 73 1.42 15.83 23.26
CA TYR A 73 2.50 14.96 23.75
C TYR A 73 3.86 15.68 23.84
N LEU A 74 4.27 16.40 22.79
CA LEU A 74 5.53 17.15 22.76
C LEU A 74 5.62 18.21 23.87
N ARG A 75 4.51 18.87 24.19
CA ARG A 75 4.40 19.82 25.31
C ARG A 75 4.36 19.13 26.67
N PHE A 76 3.87 17.90 26.75
CA PHE A 76 3.81 17.11 27.98
C PHE A 76 5.19 16.52 28.38
N VAL A 77 5.93 15.92 27.45
CA VAL A 77 7.14 15.13 27.77
C VAL A 77 8.21 15.91 28.52
N ASP A 78 8.72 15.36 29.60
CA ASP A 78 9.77 15.96 30.42
C ASP A 78 11.15 15.86 29.75
N VAL A 79 11.80 17.02 29.54
CA VAL A 79 13.13 17.12 28.95
C VAL A 79 14.19 16.49 29.86
N ASP A 80 14.06 16.60 31.18
CA ASP A 80 15.05 16.05 32.11
C ASP A 80 15.04 14.51 32.12
N ARG A 81 13.87 13.89 31.93
CA ARG A 81 13.75 12.43 31.77
C ARG A 81 14.41 11.97 30.46
N LEU A 82 14.17 12.67 29.36
CA LEU A 82 14.82 12.40 28.08
C LEU A 82 16.35 12.61 28.14
N LEU A 83 16.84 13.52 28.97
CA LEU A 83 18.28 13.75 29.17
C LEU A 83 18.96 12.76 30.12
N TYR A 84 18.20 11.92 30.83
CA TYR A 84 18.70 11.04 31.88
C TYR A 84 19.94 10.24 31.43
N ASN A 85 19.82 9.52 30.30
CA ASN A 85 20.88 8.65 29.80
C ASN A 85 22.13 9.43 29.35
N PHE A 86 21.94 10.58 28.69
CA PHE A 86 23.07 11.44 28.30
C PHE A 86 23.82 11.97 29.52
N ARG A 87 23.10 12.51 30.52
CA ARG A 87 23.72 13.04 31.73
C ARG A 87 24.44 11.96 32.52
N ALA A 88 23.80 10.81 32.72
CA ALA A 88 24.40 9.69 33.44
C ALA A 88 25.68 9.20 32.77
N ASN A 89 25.65 8.99 31.44
CA ASN A 89 26.81 8.53 30.68
C ASN A 89 27.96 9.53 30.72
N HIS A 90 27.66 10.84 30.62
CA HIS A 90 28.63 11.91 30.69
C HIS A 90 28.96 12.37 32.12
N ARG A 91 28.63 11.58 33.16
CA ARG A 91 28.93 11.85 34.58
C ARG A 91 28.42 13.20 35.10
N LEU A 92 27.25 13.63 34.64
CA LEU A 92 26.54 14.80 35.12
C LEU A 92 25.34 14.38 35.99
N SER A 93 24.87 15.30 36.84
CA SER A 93 23.63 15.11 37.61
C SER A 93 22.45 14.86 36.66
N THR A 94 21.62 13.87 36.98
CA THR A 94 20.35 13.60 36.28
C THR A 94 19.21 14.50 36.75
N ASN A 95 19.48 15.48 37.62
CA ASN A 95 18.49 16.36 38.27
C ASN A 95 17.39 15.58 39.03
N ALA A 96 17.73 14.42 39.58
CA ALA A 96 16.79 13.49 40.22
C ALA A 96 15.61 13.07 39.30
N ALA A 97 15.77 13.19 37.97
CA ALA A 97 14.77 12.74 37.02
C ALA A 97 14.63 11.21 37.05
N ALA A 98 13.40 10.74 36.85
CA ALA A 98 13.13 9.33 36.68
C ALA A 98 13.63 8.87 35.29
N ALA A 99 14.31 7.72 35.24
CA ALA A 99 14.68 7.09 33.97
C ALA A 99 13.43 6.75 33.13
N ASN A 100 13.64 6.68 31.82
CA ASN A 100 12.67 6.12 30.89
C ASN A 100 12.73 4.59 30.91
N GLY A 101 11.68 3.93 30.43
CA GLY A 101 11.66 2.49 30.19
C GLY A 101 11.77 2.16 28.70
N GLY A 102 11.52 0.89 28.37
CA GLY A 102 11.52 0.42 26.98
C GLY A 102 12.90 0.55 26.34
N TRP A 103 12.95 1.05 25.10
CA TRP A 103 14.21 1.19 24.34
C TRP A 103 15.07 2.36 24.80
N ASP A 104 14.56 3.23 25.67
CA ASP A 104 15.35 4.29 26.31
C ASP A 104 15.64 3.97 27.79
N ASP A 105 15.40 2.72 28.21
CA ASP A 105 15.86 2.25 29.52
C ASP A 105 17.40 2.33 29.62
N PRO A 106 17.97 2.69 30.78
CA PRO A 106 19.43 2.80 30.96
C PRO A 106 20.20 1.51 30.64
N GLY A 107 19.56 0.33 30.77
CA GLY A 107 20.13 -0.96 30.42
C GLY A 107 19.93 -1.35 28.96
N PHE A 108 19.12 -0.62 28.18
CA PHE A 108 18.84 -0.99 26.80
C PHE A 108 20.02 -0.65 25.87
N PRO A 109 20.41 -1.53 24.94
CA PRO A 109 21.67 -1.39 24.18
C PRO A 109 21.76 -0.11 23.36
N PHE A 110 20.70 0.25 22.64
CA PHE A 110 20.67 1.40 21.73
C PHE A 110 19.73 2.53 22.20
N ARG A 111 19.71 2.76 23.52
CA ARG A 111 19.10 3.95 24.13
C ARG A 111 19.63 5.25 23.54
N THR A 112 18.97 6.35 23.87
CA THR A 112 19.28 7.71 23.37
C THR A 112 18.97 8.03 21.91
N HIS A 113 18.35 7.10 21.16
CA HIS A 113 17.95 7.37 19.77
C HIS A 113 16.79 8.37 19.68
N VAL A 114 15.85 8.32 20.63
CA VAL A 114 14.57 9.03 20.53
C VAL A 114 14.70 10.54 20.77
N GLN A 115 15.73 10.97 21.50
CA GLN A 115 16.00 12.38 21.82
C GLN A 115 16.27 13.18 20.55
N GLY A 116 16.95 12.57 19.57
CA GLY A 116 17.11 13.14 18.23
C GLY A 116 15.78 13.37 17.53
N HIS A 117 14.87 12.39 17.58
CA HIS A 117 13.52 12.51 17.02
C HIS A 117 12.70 13.62 17.71
N PHE A 118 12.81 13.76 19.05
CA PHE A 118 12.16 14.85 19.78
C PHE A 118 12.73 16.24 19.42
N LEU A 119 14.06 16.36 19.25
CA LEU A 119 14.68 17.60 18.77
C LEU A 119 14.11 18.01 17.41
N SER A 120 14.05 17.08 16.45
CA SER A 120 13.44 17.30 15.13
C SER A 120 11.97 17.71 15.24
N ALA A 121 11.16 16.98 16.01
CA ALA A 121 9.73 17.26 16.16
C ALA A 121 9.45 18.59 16.87
N TRP A 122 10.22 18.95 17.90
CA TRP A 122 10.11 20.26 18.55
C TRP A 122 10.53 21.41 17.63
N ALA A 123 11.59 21.24 16.84
CA ALA A 123 12.02 22.22 15.86
C ALA A 123 10.97 22.43 14.77
N GLN A 124 10.41 21.34 14.23
CA GLN A 124 9.34 21.35 13.24
C GLN A 124 8.08 22.05 13.79
N ALA A 125 7.64 21.71 15.01
CA ALA A 125 6.50 22.36 15.65
C ALA A 125 6.72 23.87 15.89
N ALA A 126 7.91 24.25 16.35
CA ALA A 126 8.27 25.63 16.59
C ALA A 126 8.38 26.46 15.30
N ALA A 127 8.82 25.86 14.19
CA ALA A 127 8.93 26.52 12.88
C ALA A 127 7.57 26.61 12.17
N ALA A 128 6.82 25.51 12.12
CA ALA A 128 5.54 25.44 11.42
C ALA A 128 4.43 26.23 12.11
N LEU A 129 4.43 26.29 13.45
CA LEU A 129 3.30 26.79 14.25
C LEU A 129 3.65 27.94 15.20
N GLY A 130 4.93 28.32 15.29
CA GLY A 130 5.38 29.32 16.27
C GLY A 130 5.29 28.84 17.72
N ASP A 131 5.27 27.52 17.98
CA ASP A 131 5.12 26.96 19.32
C ASP A 131 6.32 27.28 20.24
N THR A 132 6.11 28.19 21.19
CA THR A 132 7.15 28.67 22.11
C THR A 132 7.57 27.63 23.14
N THR A 133 6.68 26.72 23.53
CA THR A 133 7.01 25.63 24.47
C THR A 133 7.96 24.63 23.82
N CYS A 134 7.64 24.19 22.60
CA CYS A 134 8.50 23.31 21.82
C CYS A 134 9.85 23.96 21.54
N ARG A 135 9.87 25.25 21.16
CA ARG A 135 11.12 26.03 20.99
C ARG A 135 11.95 26.03 22.27
N GLY A 136 11.33 26.30 23.42
CA GLY A 136 12.00 26.30 24.71
C GLY A 136 12.62 24.95 25.06
N LYS A 137 11.87 23.86 24.86
CA LYS A 137 12.35 22.49 25.09
C LYS A 137 13.49 22.08 24.16
N ALA A 138 13.40 22.39 22.87
CA ALA A 138 14.49 22.14 21.93
C ALA A 138 15.78 22.85 22.35
N ASN A 139 15.68 24.15 22.69
CA ASN A 139 16.83 24.93 23.14
C ASN A 139 17.39 24.42 24.49
N GLN A 140 16.53 24.03 25.43
CA GLN A 140 16.94 23.43 26.70
C GLN A 140 17.70 22.12 26.47
N MET A 141 17.16 21.21 25.66
CA MET A 141 17.81 19.95 25.31
C MET A 141 19.19 20.19 24.69
N VAL A 142 19.31 21.11 23.73
CA VAL A 142 20.60 21.49 23.12
C VAL A 142 21.60 22.00 24.16
N ALA A 143 21.18 22.89 25.05
CA ALA A 143 22.06 23.45 26.07
C ALA A 143 22.59 22.37 27.03
N GLU A 144 21.75 21.39 27.37
CA GLU A 144 22.14 20.28 28.24
C GLU A 144 23.03 19.25 27.52
N LEU A 145 22.76 18.95 26.24
CA LEU A 145 23.64 18.14 25.41
C LEU A 145 25.03 18.79 25.25
N ALA A 146 25.08 20.13 25.13
CA ALA A 146 26.35 20.87 25.10
C ALA A 146 27.16 20.69 26.39
N LYS A 147 26.50 20.68 27.56
CA LYS A 147 27.14 20.39 28.86
C LYS A 147 27.68 18.95 28.90
N CYS A 148 26.92 17.98 28.42
CA CYS A 148 27.37 16.59 28.33
C CYS A 148 28.64 16.47 27.47
N GLN A 149 28.61 17.03 26.25
CA GLN A 149 29.76 17.00 25.33
C GLN A 149 30.98 17.75 25.89
N ALA A 150 30.77 18.86 26.60
CA ALA A 150 31.84 19.59 27.28
C ALA A 150 32.49 18.79 28.42
N ASN A 151 31.76 17.85 29.04
CA ASN A 151 32.26 17.03 30.14
C ASN A 151 33.01 15.76 29.70
N ASN A 152 33.23 15.56 28.39
CA ASN A 152 33.84 14.34 27.85
C ASN A 152 35.17 13.97 28.53
N ALA A 153 36.07 14.93 28.73
CA ALA A 153 37.36 14.66 29.37
C ALA A 153 37.21 14.10 30.81
N ALA A 154 36.27 14.65 31.59
CA ALA A 154 35.97 14.16 32.95
C ALA A 154 35.22 12.82 32.94
N ALA A 155 34.43 12.55 31.90
CA ALA A 155 33.75 11.28 31.66
C ALA A 155 34.67 10.17 31.12
N GLY A 156 35.83 10.53 30.57
CA GLY A 156 36.78 9.61 29.94
C GLY A 156 36.49 9.36 28.46
N PHE A 157 35.78 10.26 27.79
CA PHE A 157 35.46 10.19 26.37
C PHE A 157 36.30 11.16 25.53
N SER A 158 36.43 10.83 24.25
CA SER A 158 37.10 11.66 23.26
C SER A 158 36.33 12.97 23.01
N ALA A 159 37.04 14.04 22.65
CA ALA A 159 36.41 15.32 22.31
C ALA A 159 35.38 15.17 21.18
N GLY A 160 34.21 15.80 21.36
CA GLY A 160 33.09 15.79 20.40
C GLY A 160 32.11 14.62 20.55
N TYR A 161 32.47 13.54 21.26
CA TYR A 161 31.58 12.42 21.53
C TYR A 161 30.29 12.82 22.24
N LEU A 162 29.16 12.21 21.87
CA LEU A 162 27.86 12.46 22.51
C LEU A 162 26.90 11.27 22.28
N SER A 163 26.60 10.50 23.33
CA SER A 163 25.50 9.52 23.37
C SER A 163 25.17 9.15 24.84
N GLY A 164 24.13 8.33 25.06
CA GLY A 164 23.83 7.79 26.40
C GLY A 164 24.46 6.45 26.73
N PHE A 165 25.37 5.95 25.90
CA PHE A 165 26.07 4.68 26.10
C PHE A 165 27.59 4.86 25.97
N PRO A 166 28.44 3.90 26.35
CA PRO A 166 29.89 4.11 26.34
C PRO A 166 30.49 4.25 24.93
N GLU A 167 31.53 5.07 24.80
CA GLU A 167 32.28 5.24 23.53
C GLU A 167 32.91 3.92 23.03
N ALA A 168 33.16 2.98 23.94
CA ALA A 168 33.70 1.65 23.65
C ALA A 168 32.80 0.83 22.70
N ASP A 169 31.49 1.09 22.65
CA ASP A 169 30.59 0.37 21.73
C ASP A 169 30.93 0.68 20.26
N PHE A 170 31.37 1.90 19.95
CA PHE A 170 31.86 2.25 18.62
C PHE A 170 33.18 1.53 18.30
N ALA A 171 34.11 1.48 19.26
CA ALA A 171 35.38 0.78 19.07
C ALA A 171 35.16 -0.73 18.88
N ASN A 172 34.23 -1.32 19.63
CA ASN A 172 33.86 -2.72 19.48
C ASN A 172 33.17 -2.98 18.14
N LEU A 173 32.29 -2.10 17.67
CA LEU A 173 31.67 -2.22 16.36
C LEU A 173 32.71 -2.18 15.23
N GLU A 174 33.56 -1.16 15.25
CA GLU A 174 34.62 -0.94 14.25
C GLU A 174 35.64 -2.08 14.23
N ALA A 175 35.82 -2.78 15.36
CA ALA A 175 36.66 -3.97 15.47
C ALA A 175 35.92 -5.29 15.16
N GLY A 176 34.62 -5.26 14.81
CA GLY A 176 33.80 -6.46 14.56
C GLY A 176 33.50 -7.30 15.81
N LYS A 177 33.53 -6.69 17.00
CA LYS A 177 33.39 -7.34 18.31
C LYS A 177 32.12 -6.97 19.06
N LEU A 178 31.28 -6.10 18.50
CA LEU A 178 30.02 -5.68 19.15
C LEU A 178 29.00 -6.82 19.12
N SER A 179 28.49 -7.21 20.29
CA SER A 179 27.53 -8.31 20.44
C SER A 179 26.36 -8.00 21.38
N ASN A 180 26.30 -6.78 21.91
CA ASN A 180 25.26 -6.36 22.87
C ASN A 180 23.95 -5.92 22.21
N GLY A 181 23.83 -6.00 20.88
CA GLY A 181 22.64 -5.59 20.13
C GLY A 181 22.52 -4.08 19.90
N ASN A 182 23.53 -3.27 20.24
CA ASN A 182 23.53 -1.83 19.96
C ASN A 182 23.67 -1.55 18.46
N VAL A 183 23.12 -0.41 18.01
CA VAL A 183 23.27 0.17 16.67
C VAL A 183 23.86 1.59 16.79
N PRO A 184 25.16 1.72 17.17
CA PRO A 184 25.74 2.98 17.66
C PRO A 184 25.60 4.16 16.70
N TYR A 185 25.91 3.95 15.42
CA TYR A 185 25.85 5.01 14.40
C TYR A 185 24.40 5.41 14.07
N TYR A 186 23.41 4.52 14.24
CA TYR A 186 21.99 4.87 14.12
C TYR A 186 21.57 5.86 15.21
N CYS A 187 21.99 5.65 16.46
CA CYS A 187 21.64 6.54 17.57
C CYS A 187 22.26 7.93 17.41
N VAL A 188 23.55 7.97 17.03
CA VAL A 188 24.24 9.24 16.73
C VAL A 188 23.64 9.93 15.51
N HIS A 189 23.25 9.21 14.46
CA HIS A 189 22.51 9.78 13.34
C HIS A 189 21.26 10.54 13.80
N LYS A 190 20.43 9.96 14.68
CA LYS A 190 19.23 10.65 15.18
C LYS A 190 19.58 11.94 15.92
N THR A 191 20.58 11.88 16.80
CA THR A 191 21.04 13.06 17.53
C THR A 191 21.54 14.14 16.57
N MET A 192 22.32 13.76 15.56
CA MET A 192 22.82 14.69 14.54
C MET A 192 21.70 15.32 13.72
N ALA A 193 20.72 14.53 13.27
CA ALA A 193 19.57 15.01 12.51
C ALA A 193 18.72 16.00 13.32
N GLY A 194 18.46 15.69 14.60
CA GLY A 194 17.74 16.58 15.51
C GLY A 194 18.46 17.89 15.77
N LEU A 195 19.78 17.85 16.00
CA LEU A 195 20.59 19.07 16.18
C LEU A 195 20.63 19.91 14.89
N LEU A 196 20.69 19.26 13.73
CA LEU A 196 20.65 19.93 12.42
C LEU A 196 19.32 20.65 12.24
N ASP A 197 18.20 19.99 12.57
CA ASP A 197 16.87 20.59 12.52
C ASP A 197 16.74 21.79 13.45
N VAL A 198 17.23 21.69 14.70
CA VAL A 198 17.21 22.83 15.63
C VAL A 198 18.10 23.99 15.13
N TRP A 199 19.25 23.70 14.52
CA TRP A 199 20.07 24.74 13.91
C TRP A 199 19.35 25.40 12.73
N ARG A 200 18.92 24.63 11.72
CA ARG A 200 18.39 25.20 10.47
C ARG A 200 17.01 25.83 10.65
N LEU A 201 16.12 25.22 11.45
CA LEU A 201 14.75 25.70 11.61
C LEU A 201 14.62 26.80 12.68
N LEU A 202 15.49 26.79 13.72
CA LEU A 202 15.39 27.73 14.83
C LEU A 202 16.54 28.75 14.90
N GLY A 203 17.55 28.62 14.03
CA GLY A 203 18.74 29.48 14.05
C GLY A 203 19.66 29.26 15.26
N ASN A 204 19.55 28.12 15.96
CA ASN A 204 20.30 27.88 17.18
C ASN A 204 21.76 27.50 16.87
N THR A 205 22.68 28.45 17.06
CA THR A 205 24.11 28.25 16.80
C THR A 205 24.80 27.33 17.82
N GLN A 206 24.26 27.16 19.03
CA GLN A 206 24.78 26.17 19.97
C GLN A 206 24.49 24.74 19.48
N ALA A 207 23.32 24.51 18.87
CA ALA A 207 23.01 23.23 18.22
C ALA A 207 23.97 22.92 17.08
N ARG A 208 24.29 23.92 16.24
CA ARG A 208 25.35 23.85 15.23
C ARG A 208 26.68 23.41 15.85
N ASP A 209 27.11 24.08 16.91
CA ASP A 209 28.44 23.83 17.48
C ASP A 209 28.55 22.41 18.07
N VAL A 210 27.51 21.95 18.78
CA VAL A 210 27.44 20.58 19.30
C VAL A 210 27.43 19.55 18.15
N LEU A 211 26.65 19.82 17.10
CA LEU A 211 26.55 18.98 15.92
C LEU A 211 27.89 18.87 15.18
N LEU A 212 28.57 19.99 14.91
CA LEU A 212 29.84 19.99 14.17
C LEU A 212 30.95 19.33 14.99
N ALA A 213 30.93 19.45 16.32
CA ALA A 213 31.85 18.72 17.19
C ALA A 213 31.61 17.20 17.13
N LEU A 214 30.34 16.77 17.12
CA LEU A 214 29.95 15.36 16.98
C LEU A 214 30.29 14.81 15.58
N ALA A 215 29.99 15.55 14.52
CA ALA A 215 30.35 15.21 13.15
C ALA A 215 31.88 15.10 12.98
N GLY A 216 32.64 16.03 13.58
CA GLY A 216 34.10 15.97 13.61
C GLY A 216 34.64 14.76 14.38
N TRP A 217 33.95 14.31 15.42
CA TRP A 217 34.28 13.06 16.12
C TRP A 217 34.03 11.83 15.23
N VAL A 218 32.88 11.76 14.54
CA VAL A 218 32.58 10.70 13.56
C VAL A 218 33.62 10.67 12.43
N ASP A 219 33.98 11.83 11.90
CA ASP A 219 34.99 11.95 10.84
C ASP A 219 36.34 11.38 11.28
N ARG A 220 36.85 11.77 12.46
CA ARG A 220 38.13 11.26 12.98
C ARG A 220 38.14 9.74 13.14
N ARG A 221 37.05 9.16 13.64
CA ARG A 221 36.95 7.71 13.84
C ARG A 221 36.93 6.96 12.53
N THR A 222 36.01 7.35 11.64
CA THR A 222 35.84 6.67 10.35
C THR A 222 37.02 6.86 9.41
N ALA A 223 37.76 7.98 9.51
CA ALA A 223 38.98 8.22 8.75
C ALA A 223 40.12 7.24 9.10
N ALA A 224 40.12 6.67 10.30
CA ALA A 224 41.14 5.72 10.75
C ALA A 224 40.89 4.28 10.26
N LEU A 225 39.71 4.00 9.69
CA LEU A 225 39.32 2.67 9.27
C LEU A 225 39.75 2.40 7.83
N SER A 226 40.16 1.15 7.55
CA SER A 226 40.32 0.69 6.18
C SER A 226 38.95 0.60 5.48
N TYR A 227 38.94 0.62 4.14
CA TYR A 227 37.71 0.41 3.37
C TYR A 227 37.02 -0.92 3.74
N GLY A 228 37.78 -2.02 3.85
CA GLY A 228 37.24 -3.33 4.22
C GLY A 228 36.60 -3.33 5.61
N THR A 229 37.29 -2.74 6.60
CA THR A 229 36.76 -2.57 7.96
C THR A 229 35.48 -1.73 7.96
N THR A 230 35.46 -0.65 7.18
CA THR A 230 34.29 0.21 7.04
C THR A 230 33.11 -0.56 6.45
N GLN A 231 33.31 -1.30 5.35
CA GLN A 231 32.23 -2.11 4.77
C GLN A 231 31.70 -3.18 5.73
N SER A 232 32.56 -3.83 6.52
CA SER A 232 32.10 -4.75 7.57
C SER A 232 31.27 -4.05 8.65
N MET A 233 31.70 -2.87 9.11
CA MET A 233 30.96 -2.04 10.07
C MET A 233 29.57 -1.64 9.54
N LEU A 234 29.46 -1.31 8.25
CA LEU A 234 28.19 -0.93 7.60
C LEU A 234 27.17 -2.08 7.51
N GLY A 235 27.56 -3.31 7.86
CA GLY A 235 26.65 -4.43 8.10
C GLY A 235 25.73 -4.23 9.31
N THR A 236 26.13 -3.42 10.29
CA THR A 236 25.28 -2.97 11.40
C THR A 236 24.56 -1.68 11.03
N GLU A 237 23.32 -1.52 11.49
CA GLU A 237 22.52 -0.34 11.17
C GLU A 237 23.18 0.98 11.62
N PHE A 238 23.23 1.94 10.70
CA PHE A 238 23.72 3.30 10.91
C PHE A 238 22.69 4.38 10.58
N GLY A 239 21.46 4.01 10.19
CA GLY A 239 20.46 4.96 9.71
C GLY A 239 20.95 5.78 8.52
N GLY A 240 20.64 7.09 8.50
CA GLY A 240 21.00 8.03 7.44
C GLY A 240 22.25 8.85 7.79
N MET A 241 23.34 8.20 8.22
CA MET A 241 24.61 8.92 8.47
C MET A 241 25.10 9.65 7.21
N ASN A 242 25.02 9.01 6.04
CA ASN A 242 25.36 9.64 4.77
C ASN A 242 24.41 10.83 4.44
N GLU A 243 23.11 10.70 4.73
CA GLU A 243 22.14 11.81 4.59
C GLU A 243 22.54 13.04 5.42
N VAL A 244 22.68 12.90 6.74
CA VAL A 244 22.92 14.04 7.63
C VAL A 244 24.28 14.69 7.41
N LEU A 245 25.30 13.92 7.01
CA LEU A 245 26.64 14.42 6.68
C LEU A 245 26.67 15.13 5.32
N ALA A 246 25.93 14.63 4.32
CA ALA A 246 25.76 15.34 3.05
C ALA A 246 24.98 16.66 3.25
N ASP A 247 23.98 16.69 4.12
CA ASP A 247 23.28 17.92 4.49
C ASP A 247 24.19 18.90 5.24
N LEU A 248 25.08 18.43 6.11
CA LEU A 248 26.10 19.29 6.72
C LEU A 248 27.03 19.92 5.69
N TYR A 249 27.38 19.20 4.63
CA TYR A 249 28.13 19.79 3.51
C TYR A 249 27.33 20.89 2.81
N GLN A 250 26.04 20.68 2.55
CA GLN A 250 25.20 21.74 1.96
C GLN A 250 25.05 22.95 2.88
N GLN A 251 24.96 22.71 4.19
CA GLN A 251 24.76 23.76 5.18
C GLN A 251 26.03 24.57 5.48
N THR A 252 27.22 23.97 5.37
CA THR A 252 28.49 24.61 5.77
C THR A 252 29.44 24.91 4.61
N GLY A 253 29.31 24.19 3.49
CA GLY A 253 30.28 24.21 2.39
C GLY A 253 31.58 23.45 2.66
N ASP A 254 31.78 22.88 3.85
CA ASP A 254 33.00 22.14 4.21
C ASP A 254 32.97 20.72 3.63
N ALA A 255 33.80 20.50 2.61
CA ALA A 255 33.88 19.26 1.85
C ALA A 255 34.25 18.02 2.71
N ARG A 256 34.83 18.23 3.90
CA ARG A 256 35.08 17.15 4.86
C ARG A 256 33.82 16.35 5.15
N TRP A 257 32.67 17.01 5.33
CA TRP A 257 31.42 16.33 5.68
C TRP A 257 30.92 15.43 4.55
N LEU A 258 31.07 15.85 3.29
CA LEU A 258 30.78 15.00 2.15
C LEU A 258 31.73 13.81 2.09
N THR A 259 33.03 14.01 2.36
CA THR A 259 33.99 12.90 2.45
C THR A 259 33.61 11.92 3.56
N THR A 260 33.16 12.41 4.72
CA THR A 260 32.68 11.54 5.80
C THR A 260 31.39 10.82 5.40
N ALA A 261 30.45 11.49 4.71
CA ALA A 261 29.20 10.89 4.22
C ALA A 261 29.49 9.67 3.33
N GLN A 262 30.39 9.81 2.37
CA GLN A 262 30.76 8.77 1.41
C GLN A 262 31.47 7.56 2.05
N ARG A 263 32.01 7.70 3.27
CA ARG A 263 32.50 6.52 4.02
C ARG A 263 31.36 5.61 4.48
N PHE A 264 30.14 6.11 4.55
CA PHE A 264 28.94 5.33 4.88
C PHE A 264 28.24 4.73 3.64
N ASP A 265 28.86 4.82 2.46
CA ASP A 265 28.39 4.14 1.25
C ASP A 265 28.55 2.63 1.39
N HIS A 266 27.43 1.95 1.62
CA HIS A 266 27.42 0.50 1.83
C HIS A 266 27.34 -0.22 0.48
N ALA A 267 28.48 -0.66 -0.03
CA ALA A 267 28.62 -1.27 -1.36
C ALA A 267 27.71 -2.48 -1.57
N ALA A 268 27.55 -3.36 -0.56
CA ALA A 268 26.67 -4.53 -0.65
C ALA A 268 25.18 -4.18 -0.87
N VAL A 269 24.77 -2.94 -0.57
CA VAL A 269 23.42 -2.42 -0.86
C VAL A 269 23.44 -1.57 -2.14
N PHE A 270 24.45 -0.71 -2.30
CA PHE A 270 24.51 0.27 -3.38
C PHE A 270 24.89 -0.33 -4.74
N ASP A 271 25.78 -1.32 -4.80
CA ASP A 271 26.21 -1.93 -6.05
C ASP A 271 25.07 -2.64 -6.79
N PRO A 272 24.24 -3.50 -6.14
CA PRO A 272 23.08 -4.09 -6.80
C PRO A 272 22.09 -3.02 -7.29
N LEU A 273 21.80 -2.01 -6.47
CA LEU A 273 20.84 -0.95 -6.83
C LEU A 273 21.35 -0.07 -7.97
N ALA A 274 22.65 0.23 -8.02
CA ALA A 274 23.25 0.95 -9.15
C ALA A 274 23.14 0.15 -10.46
N ALA A 275 23.16 -1.18 -10.38
CA ALA A 275 22.94 -2.09 -11.50
C ALA A 275 21.44 -2.41 -11.74
N ASN A 276 20.52 -1.76 -11.02
CA ASN A 276 19.08 -2.01 -11.07
C ASN A 276 18.69 -3.47 -10.77
N LEU A 277 19.39 -4.10 -9.82
CA LEU A 277 19.14 -5.46 -9.36
C LEU A 277 18.44 -5.46 -8.00
N ASP A 278 17.34 -6.20 -7.89
CA ASP A 278 16.65 -6.44 -6.62
C ASP A 278 17.36 -7.54 -5.82
N GLN A 279 18.02 -7.15 -4.75
CA GLN A 279 18.58 -8.05 -3.73
C GLN A 279 18.09 -7.67 -2.33
N LEU A 280 16.89 -7.09 -2.23
CA LEU A 280 16.36 -6.60 -0.96
C LEU A 280 15.80 -7.71 -0.08
N GLY A 281 15.38 -8.83 -0.66
CA GLY A 281 14.73 -9.94 0.05
C GLY A 281 15.56 -10.42 1.26
N GLY A 282 14.93 -10.42 2.43
CA GLY A 282 15.56 -10.80 3.70
C GLY A 282 16.30 -9.67 4.42
N MET A 283 16.53 -8.51 3.79
CA MET A 283 17.12 -7.35 4.47
C MET A 283 16.11 -6.65 5.38
N HIS A 284 16.56 -6.17 6.55
CA HIS A 284 15.76 -5.30 7.41
C HIS A 284 15.48 -3.97 6.68
N ALA A 285 14.23 -3.67 6.41
CA ALA A 285 13.83 -2.66 5.45
C ALA A 285 14.15 -1.24 5.92
N ASN A 286 13.81 -0.89 7.17
CA ASN A 286 14.07 0.44 7.71
C ASN A 286 15.57 0.77 7.84
N THR A 287 16.44 -0.24 7.91
CA THR A 287 17.89 -0.03 7.85
C THR A 287 18.34 0.42 6.46
N GLN A 288 17.64 0.04 5.38
CA GLN A 288 18.08 0.32 4.01
C GLN A 288 17.57 1.66 3.49
N VAL A 289 16.30 2.00 3.72
CA VAL A 289 15.70 3.21 3.13
C VAL A 289 16.48 4.50 3.45
N PRO A 290 16.95 4.75 4.70
CA PRO A 290 17.78 5.91 5.00
C PRO A 290 19.08 6.00 4.20
N LYS A 291 19.68 4.85 3.85
CA LYS A 291 20.89 4.82 3.00
C LYS A 291 20.60 5.38 1.61
N TRP A 292 19.43 5.05 1.06
CA TRP A 292 18.98 5.54 -0.25
C TRP A 292 18.61 7.01 -0.24
N ILE A 293 18.07 7.51 0.89
CA ILE A 293 17.88 8.95 1.10
C ILE A 293 19.25 9.64 1.07
N GLY A 294 20.23 9.09 1.78
CA GLY A 294 21.60 9.63 1.74
C GLY A 294 22.21 9.63 0.35
N ALA A 295 22.00 8.58 -0.46
CA ALA A 295 22.44 8.56 -1.85
C ALA A 295 21.83 9.74 -2.65
N VAL A 296 20.52 9.98 -2.60
CA VAL A 296 19.96 11.13 -3.34
C VAL A 296 20.45 12.48 -2.81
N ARG A 297 20.79 12.60 -1.51
CA ARG A 297 21.45 13.80 -0.97
C ARG A 297 22.89 13.94 -1.48
N GLU A 298 23.65 12.86 -1.60
CA GLU A 298 25.00 12.86 -2.19
C GLU A 298 24.97 13.19 -3.69
N TYR A 299 23.95 12.76 -4.42
CA TYR A 299 23.72 13.25 -5.79
C TYR A 299 23.51 14.77 -5.80
N LYS A 300 22.67 15.31 -4.91
CA LYS A 300 22.43 16.76 -4.84
C LYS A 300 23.67 17.55 -4.41
N ALA A 301 24.58 16.93 -3.67
CA ALA A 301 25.86 17.53 -3.32
C ALA A 301 26.90 17.51 -4.46
N THR A 302 26.90 16.46 -5.29
CA THR A 302 28.02 16.15 -6.21
C THR A 302 27.68 16.17 -7.70
N GLY A 303 26.42 15.96 -8.07
CA GLY A 303 25.98 15.67 -9.43
C GLY A 303 26.30 14.25 -9.94
N THR A 304 26.88 13.37 -9.12
CA THR A 304 27.29 12.02 -9.54
C THR A 304 26.08 11.12 -9.74
N THR A 305 25.75 10.83 -11.00
CA THR A 305 24.49 10.16 -11.39
C THR A 305 24.30 8.78 -10.76
N ARG A 306 25.38 8.07 -10.45
CA ARG A 306 25.32 6.78 -9.74
C ARG A 306 24.44 6.83 -8.49
N TYR A 307 24.55 7.88 -7.68
CA TYR A 307 23.76 8.01 -6.46
C TYR A 307 22.27 8.27 -6.74
N ARG A 308 21.95 9.08 -7.76
CA ARG A 308 20.57 9.27 -8.24
C ARG A 308 19.99 7.94 -8.70
N ASP A 309 20.75 7.17 -9.47
CA ASP A 309 20.30 5.90 -10.04
C ASP A 309 20.06 4.86 -8.94
N ILE A 310 20.94 4.77 -7.93
CA ILE A 310 20.72 3.94 -6.73
C ILE A 310 19.38 4.28 -6.06
N ALA A 311 19.17 5.56 -5.74
CA ALA A 311 17.97 6.01 -5.04
C ALA A 311 16.68 5.79 -5.87
N ALA A 312 16.74 6.10 -7.18
CA ALA A 312 15.61 5.93 -8.09
C ALA A 312 15.25 4.46 -8.31
N ASN A 313 16.25 3.59 -8.49
CA ASN A 313 16.04 2.15 -8.66
C ASN A 313 15.50 1.53 -7.36
N ALA A 314 16.05 1.89 -6.20
CA ALA A 314 15.56 1.41 -4.92
C ALA A 314 14.09 1.76 -4.67
N TRP A 315 13.70 3.00 -5.00
CA TRP A 315 12.32 3.43 -4.92
C TRP A 315 11.42 2.64 -5.86
N ALA A 316 11.82 2.47 -7.12
CA ALA A 316 11.03 1.76 -8.13
C ALA A 316 10.86 0.27 -7.79
N ILE A 317 11.94 -0.40 -7.38
CA ILE A 317 11.93 -1.80 -6.92
C ILE A 317 11.00 -1.95 -5.71
N THR A 318 11.15 -1.09 -4.71
CA THR A 318 10.39 -1.20 -3.46
C THR A 318 8.89 -0.97 -3.70
N THR A 319 8.53 0.10 -4.43
CA THR A 319 7.13 0.45 -4.71
C THR A 319 6.45 -0.50 -5.69
N GLY A 320 7.21 -1.10 -6.62
CA GLY A 320 6.70 -2.06 -7.60
C GLY A 320 6.53 -3.47 -7.03
N SER A 321 7.45 -3.94 -6.18
CA SER A 321 7.54 -5.37 -5.84
C SER A 321 7.41 -5.67 -4.34
N HIS A 322 7.58 -4.70 -3.44
CA HIS A 322 7.68 -4.95 -1.98
C HIS A 322 6.65 -4.19 -1.15
N THR A 323 5.69 -3.53 -1.80
CA THR A 323 4.77 -2.59 -1.15
C THR A 323 3.33 -3.14 -1.15
N TYR A 324 2.71 -3.16 0.03
CA TYR A 324 1.31 -3.51 0.22
C TYR A 324 0.38 -2.38 -0.27
N ALA A 325 -0.91 -2.67 -0.44
CA ALA A 325 -1.89 -1.72 -0.97
C ALA A 325 -2.02 -0.43 -0.16
N ILE A 326 -1.67 -0.46 1.13
CA ILE A 326 -1.67 0.71 2.02
C ILE A 326 -0.46 1.64 1.83
N GLY A 327 0.49 1.28 0.95
CA GLY A 327 1.73 2.03 0.69
C GLY A 327 2.88 1.70 1.65
N GLY A 328 2.66 0.86 2.66
CA GLY A 328 3.69 0.31 3.54
C GLY A 328 4.39 -0.91 2.94
N ASN A 329 5.54 -1.27 3.50
CA ASN A 329 6.33 -2.43 3.10
C ASN A 329 6.88 -3.16 4.32
N SER A 330 7.52 -4.31 4.07
CA SER A 330 8.06 -5.25 5.06
C SER A 330 7.03 -6.05 5.85
N GLN A 331 7.46 -7.20 6.35
CA GLN A 331 6.78 -7.99 7.35
C GLN A 331 7.79 -8.44 8.40
N ALA A 332 7.46 -8.29 9.68
CA ALA A 332 8.41 -8.36 10.78
C ALA A 332 9.68 -7.53 10.48
N GLU A 333 9.51 -6.30 9.99
CA GLU A 333 10.58 -5.33 9.65
C GLU A 333 11.46 -5.70 8.43
N HIS A 334 11.30 -6.88 7.85
CA HIS A 334 12.15 -7.36 6.76
C HIS A 334 11.43 -7.35 5.42
N PHE A 335 12.16 -7.01 4.35
CA PHE A 335 11.70 -7.27 2.99
C PHE A 335 11.50 -8.78 2.81
N ARG A 336 10.42 -9.14 2.13
CA ARG A 336 10.18 -10.53 1.70
C ARG A 336 10.67 -10.69 0.26
N ALA A 337 10.50 -11.87 -0.31
CA ALA A 337 10.80 -12.04 -1.73
C ALA A 337 9.96 -11.06 -2.56
N ALA A 338 10.50 -10.60 -3.69
CA ALA A 338 9.78 -9.72 -4.59
C ALA A 338 8.40 -10.29 -4.93
N ASN A 339 7.37 -9.44 -4.91
CA ASN A 339 5.96 -9.75 -5.13
C ASN A 339 5.26 -10.58 -4.06
N ALA A 340 5.96 -11.04 -3.01
CA ALA A 340 5.34 -11.85 -1.96
C ALA A 340 4.51 -10.99 -1.00
N ILE A 341 3.27 -10.70 -1.40
CA ILE A 341 2.34 -9.82 -0.69
C ILE A 341 1.26 -10.65 0.03
N SER A 342 0.48 -11.44 -0.71
CA SER A 342 -0.64 -12.21 -0.17
C SER A 342 -0.19 -13.28 0.84
N GLY A 343 0.98 -13.89 0.61
CA GLY A 343 1.56 -14.89 1.50
C GLY A 343 2.05 -14.34 2.85
N TYR A 344 2.17 -13.02 2.99
CA TYR A 344 2.72 -12.35 4.18
C TYR A 344 1.74 -11.33 4.80
N LEU A 345 0.44 -11.55 4.62
CA LEU A 345 -0.59 -10.80 5.33
C LEU A 345 -0.67 -11.26 6.80
N THR A 346 0.22 -10.74 7.63
CA THR A 346 0.40 -11.10 9.04
C THR A 346 0.05 -9.95 9.99
N ASP A 347 0.13 -10.19 11.29
CA ASP A 347 -0.15 -9.18 12.32
C ASP A 347 0.99 -8.17 12.52
N ASP A 348 2.21 -8.50 12.08
CA ASP A 348 3.43 -7.69 12.13
C ASP A 348 3.86 -7.16 10.74
N THR A 349 2.88 -6.96 9.85
CA THR A 349 3.10 -6.34 8.54
C THR A 349 3.22 -4.82 8.65
N CYS A 350 4.01 -4.21 7.76
CA CYS A 350 4.11 -2.76 7.58
C CYS A 350 4.54 -1.98 8.84
N GLU A 351 5.85 -1.90 9.07
CA GLU A 351 6.45 -0.96 10.02
C GLU A 351 6.27 0.50 9.57
N LEU A 352 5.89 1.39 10.50
CA LEU A 352 5.66 2.82 10.22
C LEU A 352 6.91 3.54 9.71
N CYS A 353 8.09 3.29 10.31
CA CYS A 353 9.33 3.98 9.93
C CYS A 353 9.66 3.83 8.45
N ASN A 354 9.36 2.68 7.86
CA ASN A 354 9.60 2.40 6.45
C ASN A 354 8.80 3.35 5.58
N SER A 355 7.53 3.59 5.94
CA SER A 355 6.67 4.51 5.19
C SER A 355 7.15 5.95 5.38
N TYR A 356 7.50 6.36 6.60
CA TYR A 356 8.11 7.66 6.86
C TYR A 356 9.35 7.90 5.96
N ASN A 357 10.29 6.96 5.94
CA ASN A 357 11.51 7.09 5.15
C ASN A 357 11.26 6.99 3.64
N MET A 358 10.30 6.15 3.21
CA MET A 358 9.90 6.11 1.80
C MET A 358 9.25 7.42 1.36
N LEU A 359 8.47 8.10 2.21
CA LEU A 359 7.94 9.43 1.91
C LEU A 359 9.07 10.46 1.76
N LYS A 360 10.07 10.46 2.66
CA LYS A 360 11.27 11.31 2.51
C LYS A 360 11.99 11.06 1.18
N LEU A 361 12.29 9.79 0.85
CA LEU A 361 12.95 9.43 -0.41
C LEU A 361 12.12 9.87 -1.63
N THR A 362 10.82 9.63 -1.60
CA THR A 362 9.88 10.01 -2.66
C THR A 362 9.92 11.50 -2.92
N ARG A 363 9.90 12.30 -1.86
CA ARG A 363 10.00 13.77 -1.95
C ARG A 363 11.34 14.19 -2.55
N GLU A 364 12.45 13.64 -2.06
CA GLU A 364 13.79 14.00 -2.57
C GLU A 364 13.97 13.67 -4.05
N LEU A 365 13.43 12.54 -4.52
CA LEU A 365 13.43 12.15 -5.94
C LEU A 365 12.49 13.02 -6.79
N TRP A 366 11.33 13.38 -6.25
CA TRP A 366 10.41 14.28 -6.95
C TRP A 366 11.01 15.67 -7.18
N LEU A 367 11.80 16.19 -6.23
CA LEU A 367 12.53 17.46 -6.40
C LEU A 367 13.50 17.43 -7.61
N LEU A 368 13.96 16.24 -8.03
CA LEU A 368 14.80 16.04 -9.22
C LEU A 368 13.98 15.77 -10.50
N SER A 369 12.69 15.50 -10.37
CA SER A 369 11.81 15.08 -11.47
C SER A 369 10.37 15.52 -11.21
N PRO A 370 10.10 16.84 -11.16
CA PRO A 370 8.80 17.38 -10.72
C PRO A 370 7.63 17.05 -11.66
N ASP A 371 7.90 16.49 -12.86
CA ASP A 371 6.91 15.98 -13.83
C ASP A 371 6.40 14.56 -13.53
N ARG A 372 7.05 13.82 -12.64
CA ARG A 372 6.68 12.42 -12.35
C ARG A 372 5.60 12.36 -11.27
N ALA A 373 4.33 12.38 -11.67
CA ALA A 373 3.20 12.34 -10.74
C ALA A 373 3.15 11.04 -9.91
N SER A 374 3.71 9.95 -10.42
CA SER A 374 3.77 8.64 -9.73
C SER A 374 4.42 8.71 -8.35
N TYR A 375 5.37 9.64 -8.13
CA TYR A 375 5.94 9.87 -6.81
C TYR A 375 4.88 10.33 -5.82
N PHE A 376 4.07 11.32 -6.20
CA PHE A 376 3.02 11.84 -5.32
C PHE A 376 1.75 10.98 -5.28
N ASP A 377 1.53 10.11 -6.27
CA ASP A 377 0.52 9.05 -6.15
C ASP A 377 0.91 8.04 -5.06
N PHE A 378 2.18 7.65 -4.97
CA PHE A 378 2.68 6.84 -3.85
C PHE A 378 2.67 7.62 -2.54
N TYR A 379 3.12 8.89 -2.55
CA TYR A 379 3.17 9.74 -1.35
C TYR A 379 1.77 9.86 -0.72
N GLU A 380 0.76 10.21 -1.52
CA GLU A 380 -0.64 10.28 -1.11
C GLU A 380 -1.13 8.96 -0.54
N LYS A 381 -0.86 7.84 -1.22
CA LYS A 381 -1.30 6.50 -0.79
C LYS A 381 -0.72 6.13 0.58
N ALA A 382 0.61 6.22 0.76
CA ALA A 382 1.26 5.83 2.01
C ALA A 382 0.92 6.78 3.16
N LEU A 383 0.87 8.10 2.89
CA LEU A 383 0.49 9.10 3.89
C LEU A 383 -0.94 8.86 4.38
N LEU A 384 -1.90 8.73 3.46
CA LEU A 384 -3.32 8.62 3.76
C LEU A 384 -3.69 7.30 4.45
N ASN A 385 -3.09 6.19 4.03
CA ASN A 385 -3.54 4.87 4.46
C ASN A 385 -2.70 4.30 5.60
N HIS A 386 -1.40 4.59 5.64
CA HIS A 386 -0.52 4.01 6.65
C HIS A 386 -0.12 5.03 7.71
N VAL A 387 0.50 6.15 7.32
CA VAL A 387 1.16 7.07 8.26
C VAL A 387 0.19 7.68 9.26
N ILE A 388 -0.89 8.31 8.79
CA ILE A 388 -1.83 8.99 9.69
C ILE A 388 -2.71 8.02 10.50
N GLY A 389 -2.92 6.81 9.99
CA GLY A 389 -3.65 5.76 10.69
C GLY A 389 -2.85 5.09 11.82
N ALA A 390 -1.54 5.32 11.87
CA ALA A 390 -0.67 4.75 12.90
C ALA A 390 -0.76 5.48 14.25
N GLN A 391 -1.44 6.63 14.32
CA GLN A 391 -1.67 7.36 15.56
C GLN A 391 -3.01 6.93 16.18
N ASN A 392 -3.04 6.66 17.50
CA ASN A 392 -4.27 6.38 18.22
C ASN A 392 -5.12 7.66 18.38
N PRO A 393 -6.30 7.78 17.72
CA PRO A 393 -7.10 8.98 17.82
C PRO A 393 -7.87 9.10 19.15
N ALA A 394 -8.02 8.01 19.91
CA ALA A 394 -8.72 8.00 21.19
C ALA A 394 -7.83 8.44 22.36
N ASP A 395 -6.54 8.64 22.12
CA ASP A 395 -5.56 9.02 23.12
C ASP A 395 -5.24 10.53 23.00
N PRO A 396 -5.33 11.32 24.08
CA PRO A 396 -5.00 12.75 24.04
C PRO A 396 -3.55 13.05 23.64
N HIS A 397 -2.61 12.11 23.86
CA HIS A 397 -1.21 12.23 23.42
C HIS A 397 -0.96 11.57 22.07
N GLY A 398 -1.95 10.89 21.49
CA GLY A 398 -1.84 10.30 20.16
C GLY A 398 -0.71 9.28 20.06
N HIS A 399 -0.64 8.32 20.99
CA HIS A 399 0.38 7.28 20.97
C HIS A 399 0.39 6.50 19.64
N ILE A 400 1.57 6.03 19.26
CA ILE A 400 1.87 5.52 17.92
C ILE A 400 1.97 3.99 17.95
N THR A 401 1.41 3.32 16.94
CA THR A 401 1.63 1.88 16.75
C THR A 401 2.85 1.61 15.90
N TYR A 402 3.45 0.41 16.05
CA TYR A 402 4.65 0.04 15.32
C TYR A 402 4.31 -0.61 13.97
N PHE A 403 3.50 -1.67 14.01
CA PHE A 403 3.02 -2.39 12.83
C PHE A 403 1.56 -2.10 12.53
N SER A 404 1.24 -2.12 11.25
CA SER A 404 -0.11 -1.99 10.73
C SER A 404 -0.57 -3.33 10.17
N SER A 405 -1.05 -4.21 11.06
CA SER A 405 -1.49 -5.58 10.76
C SER A 405 -2.36 -5.67 9.51
N LEU A 406 -2.06 -6.61 8.61
CA LEU A 406 -2.83 -6.85 7.37
C LEU A 406 -3.41 -8.26 7.28
N ASN A 407 -3.19 -9.10 8.30
CA ASN A 407 -3.87 -10.40 8.41
C ASN A 407 -5.40 -10.25 8.47
N PRO A 408 -6.16 -11.25 7.99
CA PRO A 408 -7.60 -11.28 8.20
C PRO A 408 -7.92 -11.26 9.70
N GLY A 409 -8.79 -10.33 10.10
CA GLY A 409 -9.18 -10.15 11.50
C GLY A 409 -8.13 -9.41 12.32
N GLY A 410 -7.09 -8.85 11.68
CA GLY A 410 -6.10 -7.99 12.31
C GLY A 410 -6.73 -6.77 12.98
N ARG A 411 -6.02 -6.18 13.94
CA ARG A 411 -6.48 -5.03 14.70
C ARG A 411 -5.34 -4.03 14.82
N ARG A 412 -5.65 -2.74 14.68
CA ARG A 412 -4.66 -1.68 14.83
C ARG A 412 -4.09 -1.71 16.25
N GLY A 413 -2.77 -1.61 16.36
CA GLY A 413 -2.10 -1.62 17.64
C GLY A 413 -1.24 -2.86 17.84
N LYS A 414 -0.09 -2.92 17.16
CA LYS A 414 0.91 -3.96 17.36
C LYS A 414 2.28 -3.29 17.55
N GLY A 415 2.93 -3.59 18.67
CA GLY A 415 4.30 -3.15 18.98
C GLY A 415 5.37 -4.05 18.35
N PRO A 416 6.65 -3.66 18.47
CA PRO A 416 7.78 -4.44 17.95
C PRO A 416 7.98 -5.75 18.72
N ALA A 417 8.70 -6.69 18.10
CA ALA A 417 9.07 -7.95 18.74
C ALA A 417 9.88 -7.71 20.04
N TRP A 418 10.84 -6.78 20.01
CA TRP A 418 11.55 -6.32 21.19
C TRP A 418 10.84 -5.10 21.75
N GLY A 419 10.09 -5.24 22.83
CA GLY A 419 9.36 -4.14 23.47
C GLY A 419 7.85 -4.42 23.65
N GLY A 420 7.28 -5.26 22.79
CA GLY A 420 5.88 -5.71 22.90
C GLY A 420 4.87 -4.57 22.84
N GLY A 421 3.66 -4.78 23.38
CA GLY A 421 2.62 -3.76 23.47
C GLY A 421 1.78 -3.57 22.21
N THR A 422 0.89 -2.57 22.26
CA THR A 422 -0.11 -2.26 21.23
C THR A 422 0.11 -0.86 20.69
N TRP A 423 0.24 0.10 21.60
CA TRP A 423 0.54 1.50 21.33
C TRP A 423 1.78 1.89 22.14
N SER A 424 2.51 2.89 21.66
CA SER A 424 3.56 3.51 22.46
C SER A 424 2.98 4.10 23.75
N THR A 425 3.84 4.47 24.68
CA THR A 425 3.45 5.01 25.98
C THR A 425 4.33 6.21 26.32
N ASP A 426 3.87 7.02 27.27
CA ASP A 426 4.52 8.30 27.61
C ASP A 426 6.00 8.15 27.94
N TYR A 427 6.34 7.13 28.76
CA TYR A 427 7.69 6.90 29.27
C TYR A 427 8.15 5.44 29.27
N GLY A 428 7.38 4.49 28.72
CA GLY A 428 7.64 3.05 28.87
C GLY A 428 8.08 2.29 27.61
N THR A 429 8.20 2.93 26.45
CA THR A 429 8.41 2.24 25.16
C THR A 429 9.54 2.84 24.33
N PHE A 430 9.40 4.08 23.82
CA PHE A 430 10.40 4.78 23.00
C PHE A 430 10.91 4.00 21.78
N TRP A 431 9.99 3.41 21.02
CA TRP A 431 10.31 2.69 19.78
C TRP A 431 10.75 3.63 18.65
N CYS A 432 11.41 3.11 17.61
CA CYS A 432 11.74 3.89 16.41
C CYS A 432 10.47 4.49 15.75
N CYS A 433 9.37 3.74 15.68
CA CYS A 433 8.09 4.20 15.14
C CYS A 433 7.46 5.32 15.97
N GLN A 434 7.71 5.37 17.29
CA GLN A 434 7.29 6.51 18.11
C GLN A 434 8.08 7.78 17.73
N GLY A 435 9.39 7.64 17.52
CA GLY A 435 10.24 8.73 17.04
C GLY A 435 9.83 9.27 15.67
N THR A 436 9.64 8.40 14.68
CA THR A 436 9.20 8.82 13.33
C THR A 436 7.75 9.31 13.32
N GLY A 437 6.89 8.78 14.19
CA GLY A 437 5.51 9.22 14.34
C GLY A 437 5.37 10.66 14.83
N VAL A 438 6.19 11.09 15.80
CA VAL A 438 6.15 12.48 16.29
C VAL A 438 6.69 13.48 15.24
N GLU A 439 7.69 13.10 14.46
CA GLU A 439 8.15 13.91 13.33
C GLU A 439 7.08 13.98 12.22
N SER A 440 6.49 12.85 11.83
CA SER A 440 5.50 12.80 10.76
C SER A 440 4.33 13.77 11.02
N ASN A 441 3.77 13.74 12.23
CA ASN A 441 2.58 14.51 12.58
C ASN A 441 2.86 16.02 12.75
N THR A 442 4.11 16.44 12.93
CA THR A 442 4.47 17.86 13.03
C THR A 442 4.68 18.53 11.67
N LYS A 443 4.89 17.75 10.60
CA LYS A 443 5.18 18.25 9.25
C LYS A 443 4.23 17.76 8.14
N LEU A 444 3.02 17.31 8.47
CA LEU A 444 2.03 16.78 7.50
C LEU A 444 1.73 17.70 6.29
N MET A 445 2.04 18.99 6.39
CA MET A 445 1.82 20.00 5.36
C MET A 445 3.00 20.23 4.40
N ASP A 446 4.19 19.68 4.70
CA ASP A 446 5.49 20.03 4.09
C ASP A 446 5.64 19.67 2.60
N SER A 447 4.65 18.95 2.08
CA SER A 447 4.62 18.40 0.73
C SER A 447 3.29 18.67 0.01
N ILE A 448 2.47 19.60 0.54
CA ILE A 448 1.25 20.04 -0.15
C ILE A 448 1.61 20.91 -1.36
N TYR A 449 2.52 21.86 -1.18
CA TYR A 449 2.88 22.88 -2.17
C TYR A 449 4.38 22.95 -2.41
N PHE A 450 4.77 23.28 -3.63
CA PHE A 450 6.14 23.53 -4.05
C PHE A 450 6.19 24.71 -5.03
N HIS A 451 7.35 25.30 -5.25
CA HIS A 451 7.50 26.40 -6.22
C HIS A 451 8.85 26.42 -6.94
N ASP A 452 8.89 27.06 -8.10
CA ASP A 452 10.12 27.45 -8.82
C ASP A 452 10.31 28.99 -8.82
N GLY A 453 9.49 29.71 -8.07
CA GLY A 453 9.43 31.17 -8.01
C GLY A 453 8.33 31.78 -8.89
N THR A 454 8.02 31.15 -10.03
CA THR A 454 6.98 31.61 -10.98
C THR A 454 5.80 30.65 -11.10
N THR A 455 6.00 29.40 -10.71
CA THR A 455 5.00 28.33 -10.70
C THR A 455 4.73 27.90 -9.27
N LEU A 456 3.45 27.83 -8.89
CA LEU A 456 2.99 27.09 -7.71
C LEU A 456 2.60 25.68 -8.15
N THR A 457 3.24 24.66 -7.58
CA THR A 457 2.82 23.27 -7.77
C THR A 457 2.00 22.79 -6.57
N VAL A 458 0.81 22.25 -6.83
CA VAL A 458 -0.10 21.66 -5.84
C VAL A 458 -0.07 20.14 -5.99
N ASN A 459 0.51 19.47 -5.00
CA ASN A 459 0.75 18.03 -5.00
C ASN A 459 -0.29 17.25 -4.19
N LEU A 460 -0.68 17.74 -3.01
CA LEU A 460 -1.62 17.06 -2.13
C LEU A 460 -2.89 17.88 -1.89
N PHE A 461 -4.00 17.20 -1.63
CA PHE A 461 -5.32 17.80 -1.49
C PHE A 461 -5.80 17.78 -0.04
N LEU A 462 -5.28 18.72 0.77
CA LEU A 462 -5.56 18.82 2.20
C LEU A 462 -6.03 20.25 2.56
N PRO A 463 -6.97 20.39 3.51
CA PRO A 463 -7.38 21.70 4.03
C PRO A 463 -6.20 22.46 4.61
N SER A 464 -5.80 23.55 3.95
CA SER A 464 -4.56 24.25 4.27
C SER A 464 -4.58 25.70 3.81
N VAL A 465 -3.69 26.50 4.39
CA VAL A 465 -3.37 27.84 3.91
C VAL A 465 -1.87 27.92 3.66
N LEU A 466 -1.49 28.37 2.47
CA LEU A 466 -0.14 28.75 2.10
C LEU A 466 -0.03 30.27 2.12
N ASP A 467 0.92 30.79 2.88
CA ASP A 467 1.36 32.19 2.87
C ASP A 467 2.66 32.31 2.05
N TRP A 468 2.52 32.59 0.75
CA TRP A 468 3.63 32.78 -0.17
C TRP A 468 4.21 34.19 -0.02
N THR A 469 4.94 34.40 1.07
CA THR A 469 5.51 35.69 1.50
C THR A 469 6.37 36.35 0.42
N GLN A 470 7.16 35.56 -0.32
CA GLN A 470 8.02 36.05 -1.41
C GLN A 470 7.22 36.69 -2.56
N ARG A 471 5.92 36.42 -2.67
CA ARG A 471 5.01 37.04 -3.66
C ARG A 471 3.90 37.89 -3.03
N GLY A 472 3.79 37.93 -1.70
CA GLY A 472 2.70 38.59 -0.99
C GLY A 472 1.32 38.00 -1.29
N ILE A 473 1.25 36.69 -1.58
CA ILE A 473 0.02 35.97 -1.96
C ILE A 473 -0.32 34.94 -0.89
N THR A 474 -1.61 34.76 -0.61
CA THR A 474 -2.13 33.66 0.21
C THR A 474 -3.00 32.74 -0.64
N VAL A 475 -2.77 31.42 -0.55
CA VAL A 475 -3.59 30.38 -1.19
C VAL A 475 -4.29 29.56 -0.11
N SER A 476 -5.61 29.62 -0.05
CA SER A 476 -6.43 28.82 0.86
C SER A 476 -7.04 27.63 0.12
N GLN A 477 -6.73 26.42 0.54
CA GLN A 477 -7.30 25.18 0.01
C GLN A 477 -8.40 24.66 0.94
N THR A 478 -9.62 24.52 0.42
CA THR A 478 -10.78 23.97 1.13
C THR A 478 -11.26 22.70 0.45
N THR A 479 -11.38 21.62 1.23
CA THR A 479 -11.84 20.31 0.75
C THR A 479 -12.24 19.39 1.91
N ALA A 480 -13.08 18.40 1.65
CA ALA A 480 -13.31 17.23 2.49
C ALA A 480 -12.64 15.96 1.93
N PHE A 481 -11.70 16.10 0.99
CA PHE A 481 -10.96 15.00 0.40
C PHE A 481 -10.31 14.11 1.48
N PRO A 482 -10.39 12.77 1.38
CA PRO A 482 -10.94 12.00 0.26
C PRO A 482 -12.44 11.65 0.37
N ALA A 483 -13.20 12.20 1.33
CA ALA A 483 -14.64 11.93 1.42
C ALA A 483 -15.43 12.59 0.27
N GLU A 484 -14.90 13.67 -0.30
CA GLU A 484 -15.37 14.27 -1.54
C GLU A 484 -14.28 14.24 -2.62
N ASP A 485 -14.70 14.44 -3.87
CA ASP A 485 -13.83 14.41 -5.06
C ASP A 485 -13.34 15.80 -5.49
N THR A 486 -13.60 16.84 -4.72
CA THR A 486 -13.41 18.23 -5.13
C THR A 486 -12.52 18.98 -4.13
N THR A 487 -11.61 19.82 -4.64
CA THR A 487 -10.84 20.78 -3.83
C THR A 487 -10.91 22.16 -4.47
N THR A 488 -10.97 23.20 -3.63
CA THR A 488 -11.00 24.60 -4.09
C THR A 488 -9.82 25.37 -3.52
N LEU A 489 -9.01 25.96 -4.41
CA LEU A 489 -7.91 26.85 -4.07
C LEU A 489 -8.34 28.30 -4.32
N LYS A 490 -8.42 29.10 -3.26
CA LYS A 490 -8.69 30.54 -3.35
C LYS A 490 -7.40 31.32 -3.22
N VAL A 491 -7.12 32.19 -4.19
CA VAL A 491 -5.91 33.03 -4.23
C VAL A 491 -6.27 34.44 -3.79
N THR A 492 -5.53 35.01 -2.83
CA THR A 492 -5.76 36.36 -2.28
C THR A 492 -4.44 37.09 -2.01
N GLY A 493 -4.49 38.40 -1.72
CA GLY A 493 -3.31 39.23 -1.45
C GLY A 493 -2.88 40.05 -2.67
N SER A 494 -1.57 40.24 -2.84
CA SER A 494 -0.97 41.01 -3.94
C SER A 494 -0.82 40.16 -5.21
N VAL A 495 -1.94 39.63 -5.71
CA VAL A 495 -2.03 38.55 -6.72
C VAL A 495 -1.61 38.96 -8.16
N GLY A 496 -0.94 40.11 -8.34
CA GLY A 496 -0.63 40.67 -9.66
C GLY A 496 0.31 39.83 -10.53
N GLY A 497 0.20 40.05 -11.84
CA GLY A 497 1.07 39.45 -12.86
C GLY A 497 0.59 38.10 -13.40
N THR A 498 1.27 37.62 -14.43
CA THR A 498 1.01 36.31 -15.06
C THR A 498 1.90 35.26 -14.43
N TRP A 499 1.31 34.17 -13.96
CA TRP A 499 2.04 33.05 -13.36
C TRP A 499 1.25 31.74 -13.43
N SER A 500 1.94 30.64 -13.13
CA SER A 500 1.42 29.30 -13.35
C SER A 500 0.99 28.62 -12.05
N MET A 501 -0.23 28.07 -12.02
CA MET A 501 -0.64 27.09 -11.02
C MET A 501 -0.65 25.70 -11.67
N ARG A 502 0.20 24.82 -11.18
CA ARG A 502 0.40 23.45 -11.67
C ARG A 502 -0.20 22.47 -10.67
N VAL A 503 -1.21 21.71 -11.09
CA VAL A 503 -2.00 20.84 -10.20
C VAL A 503 -1.79 19.39 -10.60
N ARG A 504 -1.46 18.52 -9.64
CA ARG A 504 -1.36 17.07 -9.90
C ARG A 504 -2.72 16.52 -10.35
N ILE A 505 -2.72 15.69 -11.38
CA ILE A 505 -3.86 14.86 -11.76
C ILE A 505 -3.50 13.40 -11.40
N PRO A 506 -4.03 12.83 -10.31
CA PRO A 506 -3.61 11.52 -9.82
C PRO A 506 -3.83 10.40 -10.85
N GLY A 507 -2.96 9.38 -10.88
CA GLY A 507 -3.12 8.25 -11.78
C GLY A 507 -4.39 7.42 -11.57
N TRP A 508 -5.00 7.49 -10.38
CA TRP A 508 -6.22 6.75 -10.06
C TRP A 508 -7.51 7.39 -10.60
N THR A 509 -7.53 8.69 -10.91
CA THR A 509 -8.76 9.40 -11.30
C THR A 509 -9.09 9.21 -12.79
N SER A 510 -10.34 9.48 -13.16
CA SER A 510 -10.85 9.47 -14.54
C SER A 510 -11.88 10.58 -14.71
N GLY A 511 -11.78 11.38 -15.77
CA GLY A 511 -12.70 12.50 -16.00
C GLY A 511 -12.45 13.70 -15.09
N ALA A 512 -11.19 13.95 -14.72
CA ALA A 512 -10.80 15.13 -13.94
C ALA A 512 -11.21 16.42 -14.67
N THR A 513 -11.56 17.46 -13.91
CA THR A 513 -11.88 18.78 -14.48
C THR A 513 -11.30 19.89 -13.61
N ILE A 514 -10.95 20.99 -14.26
CA ILE A 514 -10.46 22.20 -13.60
C ILE A 514 -11.29 23.38 -14.08
N SER A 515 -11.77 24.20 -13.15
CA SER A 515 -12.46 25.46 -13.44
C SER A 515 -11.85 26.62 -12.67
N VAL A 516 -11.95 27.82 -13.23
CA VAL A 516 -11.55 29.06 -12.58
C VAL A 516 -12.78 29.95 -12.49
N ASN A 517 -13.14 30.39 -11.28
CA ASN A 517 -14.36 31.18 -11.03
C ASN A 517 -15.63 30.55 -11.63
N GLY A 518 -15.74 29.22 -11.57
CA GLY A 518 -16.86 28.45 -12.13
C GLY A 518 -16.80 28.20 -13.64
N VAL A 519 -15.81 28.76 -14.35
CA VAL A 519 -15.64 28.55 -15.80
C VAL A 519 -14.64 27.42 -16.05
N ALA A 520 -15.09 26.36 -16.72
CA ALA A 520 -14.24 25.23 -17.09
C ALA A 520 -13.05 25.68 -17.95
N GLN A 521 -11.86 25.16 -17.64
CA GLN A 521 -10.61 25.49 -18.32
C GLN A 521 -10.25 24.40 -19.34
N SER A 522 -9.82 24.81 -20.52
CA SER A 522 -9.42 23.88 -21.60
C SER A 522 -7.94 23.47 -21.46
N VAL A 523 -7.58 22.91 -20.30
CA VAL A 523 -6.22 22.40 -20.01
C VAL A 523 -6.18 20.88 -20.04
N ALA A 524 -5.03 20.31 -20.40
CA ALA A 524 -4.81 18.87 -20.34
C ALA A 524 -4.88 18.37 -18.89
N VAL A 525 -5.77 17.42 -18.65
CA VAL A 525 -6.03 16.81 -17.33
C VAL A 525 -5.83 15.30 -17.37
N THR A 526 -4.76 14.87 -18.03
CA THR A 526 -4.42 13.45 -18.20
C THR A 526 -4.05 12.82 -16.84
N PRO A 527 -4.68 11.71 -16.42
CA PRO A 527 -4.29 11.00 -15.21
C PRO A 527 -2.80 10.64 -15.19
N GLY A 528 -2.15 10.79 -14.03
CA GLY A 528 -0.72 10.53 -13.87
C GLY A 528 0.17 11.67 -14.37
N THR A 529 -0.36 12.88 -14.54
CA THR A 529 0.38 14.06 -15.02
C THR A 529 0.10 15.30 -14.15
N TYR A 530 0.54 16.47 -14.61
CA TYR A 530 0.22 17.76 -14.00
C TYR A 530 -0.46 18.67 -15.01
N ALA A 531 -1.62 19.23 -14.62
CA ALA A 531 -2.30 20.25 -15.39
C ALA A 531 -1.73 21.63 -15.04
N THR A 532 -1.39 22.45 -16.03
CA THR A 532 -0.81 23.79 -15.80
C THR A 532 -1.77 24.89 -16.24
N LEU A 533 -2.15 25.75 -15.30
CA LEU A 533 -2.95 26.96 -15.51
C LEU A 533 -2.04 28.18 -15.51
N THR A 534 -1.72 28.73 -16.68
CA THR A 534 -0.97 30.00 -16.80
C THR A 534 -1.93 31.14 -17.06
N ARG A 535 -2.01 32.12 -16.15
CA ARG A 535 -2.93 33.25 -16.30
C ARG A 535 -2.49 34.47 -15.50
N SER A 536 -3.08 35.61 -15.81
CA SER A 536 -3.07 36.78 -14.93
C SER A 536 -4.13 36.57 -13.85
N TRP A 537 -3.68 36.48 -12.60
CA TRP A 537 -4.55 36.21 -11.46
C TRP A 537 -5.04 37.51 -10.83
N VAL A 538 -6.23 37.49 -10.27
CA VAL A 538 -6.76 38.57 -9.42
C VAL A 538 -7.08 38.04 -8.03
N SER A 539 -6.93 38.91 -7.02
CA SER A 539 -7.27 38.55 -5.65
C SER A 539 -8.75 38.18 -5.56
N GLY A 540 -9.03 37.01 -4.99
CA GLY A 540 -10.36 36.42 -4.91
C GLY A 540 -10.60 35.28 -5.89
N ASP A 541 -9.74 35.10 -6.89
CA ASP A 541 -9.86 34.00 -7.86
C ASP A 541 -9.91 32.64 -7.17
N THR A 542 -10.81 31.77 -7.65
CA THR A 542 -10.96 30.40 -7.17
C THR A 542 -10.66 29.40 -8.27
N VAL A 543 -9.82 28.42 -7.97
CA VAL A 543 -9.57 27.24 -8.80
C VAL A 543 -10.27 26.07 -8.15
N THR A 544 -11.24 25.49 -8.85
CA THR A 544 -11.91 24.26 -8.40
C THR A 544 -11.41 23.10 -9.23
N VAL A 545 -10.86 22.09 -8.55
CA VAL A 545 -10.31 20.87 -9.13
C VAL A 545 -11.20 19.72 -8.69
N LYS A 546 -11.79 19.01 -9.66
CA LYS A 546 -12.60 17.82 -9.42
C LYS A 546 -11.87 16.59 -9.93
N LEU A 547 -11.71 15.59 -9.07
CA LEU A 547 -10.96 14.35 -9.27
C LEU A 547 -11.88 13.16 -8.98
N PRO A 548 -12.77 12.78 -9.93
CA PRO A 548 -13.77 11.75 -9.69
C PRO A 548 -13.16 10.44 -9.17
N MET A 549 -13.74 9.92 -8.09
CA MET A 549 -13.33 8.70 -7.41
C MET A 549 -14.26 7.54 -7.77
N ARG A 550 -13.69 6.34 -7.91
CA ARG A 550 -14.42 5.09 -8.13
C ARG A 550 -13.89 4.00 -7.21
N VAL A 551 -14.73 2.99 -7.00
CA VAL A 551 -14.28 1.73 -6.38
C VAL A 551 -13.36 1.01 -7.36
N ALA A 552 -12.23 0.51 -6.88
CA ALA A 552 -11.33 -0.34 -7.64
C ALA A 552 -10.73 -1.43 -6.76
N LEU A 553 -10.48 -2.60 -7.34
CA LEU A 553 -9.74 -3.68 -6.71
C LEU A 553 -8.26 -3.56 -7.06
N GLN A 554 -7.39 -3.54 -6.06
CA GLN A 554 -5.94 -3.62 -6.23
C GLN A 554 -5.49 -5.03 -5.83
N ALA A 555 -5.21 -5.88 -6.82
CA ALA A 555 -4.70 -7.22 -6.61
C ALA A 555 -3.35 -7.22 -5.88
N ALA A 556 -3.11 -8.24 -5.08
CA ALA A 556 -1.77 -8.57 -4.58
C ALA A 556 -0.90 -9.08 -5.74
N ASN A 557 0.38 -8.71 -5.74
CA ASN A 557 1.28 -9.00 -6.86
C ASN A 557 1.43 -10.50 -7.14
N ASP A 558 1.40 -11.33 -6.10
CA ASP A 558 1.52 -12.79 -6.13
C ASP A 558 0.18 -13.53 -6.28
N SER A 559 -0.97 -12.85 -6.15
CA SER A 559 -2.28 -13.50 -6.23
C SER A 559 -3.36 -12.57 -6.79
N PRO A 560 -3.80 -12.75 -8.05
CA PRO A 560 -4.90 -11.96 -8.62
C PRO A 560 -6.26 -12.24 -7.96
N GLY A 561 -6.39 -13.39 -7.28
CA GLY A 561 -7.57 -13.76 -6.49
C GLY A 561 -7.59 -13.14 -5.09
N VAL A 562 -6.60 -12.34 -4.71
CA VAL A 562 -6.56 -11.60 -3.45
C VAL A 562 -6.36 -10.12 -3.75
N ALA A 563 -7.30 -9.26 -3.34
CA ALA A 563 -7.24 -7.84 -3.63
C ALA A 563 -7.69 -6.97 -2.46
N ALA A 564 -7.12 -5.77 -2.36
CA ALA A 564 -7.63 -4.70 -1.50
C ALA A 564 -8.66 -3.86 -2.26
N VAL A 565 -9.66 -3.33 -1.55
CA VAL A 565 -10.64 -2.40 -2.11
C VAL A 565 -10.13 -0.97 -1.94
N THR A 566 -10.21 -0.16 -2.98
CA THR A 566 -9.86 1.27 -2.94
C THR A 566 -11.02 2.14 -3.41
N TYR A 567 -11.11 3.36 -2.90
CA TYR A 567 -11.97 4.43 -3.41
C TYR A 567 -11.15 5.70 -3.58
N GLY A 568 -10.81 6.02 -4.82
CA GLY A 568 -9.77 7.02 -5.10
C GLY A 568 -8.44 6.62 -4.43
N PRO A 569 -7.80 7.47 -3.61
CA PRO A 569 -6.56 7.12 -2.92
C PRO A 569 -6.78 6.34 -1.62
N ALA A 570 -8.01 6.23 -1.12
CA ALA A 570 -8.30 5.59 0.16
C ALA A 570 -8.43 4.08 -0.01
N VAL A 571 -7.67 3.32 0.78
CA VAL A 571 -7.84 1.88 0.96
C VAL A 571 -8.97 1.65 1.95
N LEU A 572 -9.92 0.79 1.60
CA LEU A 572 -11.05 0.43 2.44
C LEU A 572 -10.77 -0.87 3.21
N ALA A 573 -11.21 -0.90 4.47
CA ALA A 573 -11.14 -2.05 5.36
C ALA A 573 -12.56 -2.47 5.78
N GLY A 574 -12.78 -3.77 5.85
CA GLY A 574 -14.03 -4.36 6.33
C GLY A 574 -14.06 -4.40 7.85
N ASN A 575 -15.16 -3.96 8.45
CA ASN A 575 -15.34 -3.96 9.89
C ASN A 575 -16.01 -5.27 10.36
N TYR A 576 -15.28 -6.06 11.14
CA TYR A 576 -15.74 -7.32 11.73
C TYR A 576 -15.94 -7.23 13.25
N GLY A 577 -15.89 -6.04 13.84
CA GLY A 577 -16.11 -5.84 15.27
C GLY A 577 -15.11 -6.62 16.12
N SER A 578 -15.57 -7.61 16.88
CA SER A 578 -14.72 -8.52 17.66
C SER A 578 -14.57 -9.91 17.02
N THR A 579 -15.14 -10.14 15.84
CA THR A 579 -15.11 -11.43 15.17
C THR A 579 -13.70 -11.75 14.69
N ALA A 580 -13.17 -12.90 15.10
CA ALA A 580 -11.91 -13.42 14.59
C ALA A 580 -12.12 -13.99 13.18
N LEU A 581 -11.13 -13.81 12.32
CA LEU A 581 -11.13 -14.36 10.96
C LEU A 581 -9.95 -15.31 10.83
N SER A 582 -10.23 -16.58 10.50
CA SER A 582 -9.19 -17.59 10.26
C SER A 582 -8.66 -17.57 8.83
N ALA A 583 -9.33 -16.85 7.92
CA ALA A 583 -8.95 -16.72 6.52
C ALA A 583 -9.50 -15.40 5.93
N LEU A 584 -8.97 -15.00 4.77
CA LEU A 584 -9.49 -13.87 4.01
C LEU A 584 -10.95 -14.12 3.61
N PRO A 585 -11.88 -13.20 3.95
CA PRO A 585 -13.27 -13.31 3.51
C PRO A 585 -13.39 -13.21 1.99
N ALA A 586 -14.32 -13.96 1.42
CA ALA A 586 -14.71 -13.87 0.01
C ALA A 586 -15.57 -12.63 -0.19
N LEU A 587 -15.11 -11.68 -0.99
CA LEU A 587 -15.85 -10.46 -1.29
C LEU A 587 -16.59 -10.61 -2.62
N ASP A 588 -17.90 -10.34 -2.60
CA ASP A 588 -18.64 -10.05 -3.83
C ASP A 588 -18.47 -8.57 -4.17
N ALA A 589 -17.48 -8.27 -5.01
CA ALA A 589 -17.13 -6.89 -5.35
C ALA A 589 -18.26 -6.13 -6.07
N ALA A 590 -19.20 -6.83 -6.72
CA ALA A 590 -20.33 -6.19 -7.40
C ALA A 590 -21.34 -5.57 -6.42
N THR A 591 -21.31 -5.98 -5.15
CA THR A 591 -22.22 -5.48 -4.10
C THR A 591 -21.69 -4.26 -3.37
N ILE A 592 -20.46 -3.82 -3.63
CA ILE A 592 -19.85 -2.67 -2.96
C ILE A 592 -20.66 -1.41 -3.31
N THR A 593 -21.35 -0.88 -2.31
CA THR A 593 -22.23 0.28 -2.46
C THR A 593 -21.85 1.35 -1.46
N ARG A 594 -21.65 2.59 -1.92
CA ARG A 594 -21.42 3.74 -1.04
C ARG A 594 -22.71 4.11 -0.32
N THR A 595 -22.68 4.23 1.00
CA THR A 595 -23.87 4.48 1.84
C THR A 595 -23.93 5.90 2.41
N SER A 596 -22.86 6.69 2.27
CA SER A 596 -22.81 8.09 2.73
C SER A 596 -22.29 9.02 1.64
N SER A 597 -22.86 10.23 1.57
CA SER A 597 -22.39 11.32 0.71
C SER A 597 -21.31 12.20 1.36
N THR A 598 -21.18 12.15 2.69
CA THR A 598 -20.28 13.03 3.46
C THR A 598 -19.13 12.28 4.14
N ALA A 599 -19.18 10.95 4.15
CA ALA A 599 -18.13 10.10 4.70
C ALA A 599 -17.75 9.00 3.70
N LEU A 600 -16.58 8.39 3.92
CA LEU A 600 -16.18 7.15 3.27
C LEU A 600 -16.83 5.97 3.99
N ALA A 601 -18.10 5.72 3.69
CA ALA A 601 -18.85 4.59 4.24
C ALA A 601 -19.48 3.79 3.09
N PHE A 602 -19.29 2.47 3.14
CA PHE A 602 -19.77 1.54 2.13
C PHE A 602 -20.30 0.28 2.80
N THR A 603 -21.09 -0.49 2.07
CA THR A 603 -21.49 -1.86 2.41
C THR A 603 -21.11 -2.79 1.26
N ALA A 604 -20.81 -4.04 1.58
CA ALA A 604 -20.64 -5.11 0.60
C ALA A 604 -21.13 -6.44 1.20
N THR A 605 -21.25 -7.47 0.37
CA THR A 605 -21.47 -8.84 0.80
C THR A 605 -20.14 -9.59 0.82
N ALA A 606 -19.79 -10.15 1.97
CA ALA A 606 -18.64 -11.02 2.13
C ALA A 606 -19.03 -12.32 2.85
N ASN A 607 -18.61 -13.48 2.31
CA ASN A 607 -19.05 -14.80 2.79
C ASN A 607 -20.58 -14.92 2.95
N GLY A 608 -21.35 -14.30 2.06
CA GLY A 608 -22.82 -14.32 2.08
C GLY A 608 -23.47 -13.39 3.13
N ALA A 609 -22.69 -12.62 3.90
CA ALA A 609 -23.19 -11.67 4.89
C ALA A 609 -22.81 -10.23 4.53
N THR A 610 -23.65 -9.27 4.92
CA THR A 610 -23.33 -7.84 4.76
C THR A 610 -22.19 -7.43 5.71
N VAL A 611 -21.20 -6.73 5.17
CA VAL A 611 -20.08 -6.14 5.90
C VAL A 611 -20.00 -4.64 5.58
N ASN A 612 -19.71 -3.83 6.61
CA ASN A 612 -19.44 -2.40 6.44
C ASN A 612 -17.97 -2.21 6.05
N LEU A 613 -17.72 -1.36 5.05
CA LEU A 613 -16.38 -0.93 4.67
C LEU A 613 -16.19 0.55 5.00
N GLY A 614 -15.03 0.90 5.53
CA GLY A 614 -14.61 2.29 5.80
C GLY A 614 -13.13 2.46 5.50
N PRO A 615 -12.57 3.68 5.57
CA PRO A 615 -11.16 3.89 5.26
C PRO A 615 -10.25 3.22 6.31
N PHE A 616 -9.20 2.56 5.84
CA PHE A 616 -8.28 1.81 6.70
C PHE A 616 -7.61 2.67 7.77
N HIS A 617 -7.36 3.95 7.49
CA HIS A 617 -6.78 4.86 8.46
C HIS A 617 -7.68 5.15 9.68
N ASP A 618 -8.98 4.83 9.60
CA ASP A 618 -9.93 4.90 10.72
C ASP A 618 -10.25 3.52 11.30
N ALA A 619 -9.58 2.45 10.83
CA ALA A 619 -9.77 1.09 11.33
C ALA A 619 -9.13 0.91 12.72
N GLN A 620 -9.79 1.47 13.73
CA GLN A 620 -9.33 1.58 15.11
C GLN A 620 -10.28 0.82 16.04
N GLY A 621 -9.76 -0.01 16.95
CA GLY A 621 -10.57 -0.63 18.01
C GLY A 621 -11.48 -1.78 17.59
N PHE A 622 -11.35 -2.30 16.36
CA PHE A 622 -12.07 -3.47 15.87
C PHE A 622 -11.18 -4.36 14.99
N ASN A 623 -11.56 -5.62 14.86
CA ASN A 623 -10.97 -6.58 13.93
C ASN A 623 -11.42 -6.22 12.51
N TYR A 624 -10.46 -6.13 11.61
CA TYR A 624 -10.71 -5.74 10.23
C TYR A 624 -10.06 -6.70 9.24
N THR A 625 -10.41 -6.54 7.96
CA THR A 625 -9.62 -7.07 6.85
C THR A 625 -9.43 -5.98 5.80
N VAL A 626 -8.22 -5.86 5.26
CA VAL A 626 -7.91 -4.92 4.16
C VAL A 626 -7.92 -5.65 2.82
N TYR A 627 -7.32 -6.83 2.81
CA TYR A 627 -7.34 -7.73 1.67
C TYR A 627 -8.53 -8.68 1.76
N TRP A 628 -9.01 -9.04 0.58
CA TRP A 628 -10.16 -9.87 0.38
C TRP A 628 -9.80 -10.95 -0.61
N ARG A 629 -10.43 -12.10 -0.46
CA ARG A 629 -10.46 -13.07 -1.53
C ARG A 629 -11.48 -12.59 -2.57
N THR A 630 -11.02 -12.38 -3.80
CA THR A 630 -11.80 -11.85 -4.93
C THR A 630 -11.87 -12.82 -6.10
N ASP A 631 -11.34 -14.05 -5.94
CA ASP A 631 -11.62 -15.16 -6.85
C ASP A 631 -13.08 -15.59 -6.71
N SER A 632 -13.98 -14.79 -7.30
CA SER A 632 -15.39 -15.13 -7.43
C SER A 632 -15.57 -16.35 -8.31
N SER A 633 -14.62 -16.65 -9.21
CA SER A 633 -14.70 -17.73 -10.18
C SER A 633 -14.55 -19.10 -9.51
N SER A 634 -15.66 -19.82 -9.44
CA SER A 634 -15.68 -21.21 -9.00
C SER A 634 -16.26 -22.10 -10.08
N PHE A 635 -15.80 -23.34 -10.09
CA PHE A 635 -16.23 -24.36 -11.03
C PHE A 635 -16.87 -25.52 -10.28
N ARG A 636 -17.87 -26.15 -10.87
CA ARG A 636 -18.16 -27.55 -10.58
C ARG A 636 -17.15 -28.40 -11.34
N LEU A 637 -16.68 -29.46 -10.70
CA LEU A 637 -15.90 -30.51 -11.35
C LEU A 637 -16.85 -31.68 -11.61
N VAL A 638 -17.27 -31.83 -12.87
CA VAL A 638 -18.20 -32.87 -13.30
C VAL A 638 -17.41 -34.10 -13.73
N ASN A 639 -17.64 -35.25 -13.10
CA ASN A 639 -16.94 -36.49 -13.46
C ASN A 639 -17.44 -37.02 -14.81
N ALA A 640 -16.51 -37.41 -15.70
CA ALA A 640 -16.84 -37.86 -17.05
C ALA A 640 -17.62 -39.19 -17.09
N ALA A 641 -17.45 -40.06 -16.09
CA ALA A 641 -18.11 -41.37 -16.07
C ALA A 641 -19.55 -41.28 -15.52
N SER A 642 -19.78 -40.45 -14.51
CA SER A 642 -21.06 -40.39 -13.78
C SER A 642 -21.93 -39.18 -14.11
N GLY A 643 -21.33 -38.07 -14.58
CA GLY A 643 -21.99 -36.77 -14.68
C GLY A 643 -22.28 -36.11 -13.32
N LEU A 644 -21.85 -36.72 -12.22
CA LEU A 644 -21.96 -36.16 -10.86
C LEU A 644 -20.84 -35.17 -10.59
N VAL A 645 -21.02 -34.33 -9.57
CA VAL A 645 -20.06 -33.27 -9.22
C VAL A 645 -19.29 -33.61 -7.95
N LEU A 646 -18.01 -33.22 -7.90
CA LEU A 646 -17.18 -33.33 -6.70
C LEU A 646 -17.68 -32.37 -5.62
N GLY A 647 -17.82 -32.86 -4.39
CA GLY A 647 -18.18 -32.04 -3.21
C GLY A 647 -17.54 -32.55 -1.91
N ILE A 648 -17.73 -31.80 -0.82
CA ILE A 648 -17.24 -32.16 0.52
C ILE A 648 -18.37 -32.66 1.42
N GLN A 649 -18.20 -33.86 1.97
CA GLN A 649 -19.24 -34.58 2.69
C GLN A 649 -19.82 -33.72 3.81
N ASN A 650 -21.16 -33.65 3.88
CA ASN A 650 -21.91 -32.88 4.86
C ASN A 650 -21.56 -31.38 4.90
N MET A 651 -21.05 -30.81 3.79
CA MET A 651 -20.56 -29.42 3.74
C MET A 651 -19.55 -29.09 4.84
N SER A 652 -18.77 -30.09 5.27
CA SER A 652 -17.81 -29.92 6.36
C SER A 652 -16.88 -28.74 6.10
N THR A 653 -16.60 -27.95 7.14
CA THR A 653 -15.57 -26.92 7.12
C THR A 653 -14.32 -27.34 7.90
N ALA A 654 -14.28 -28.56 8.44
CA ALA A 654 -13.14 -29.10 9.18
C ALA A 654 -12.10 -29.74 8.25
N ASP A 655 -10.87 -29.81 8.74
CA ASP A 655 -9.81 -30.62 8.15
C ASP A 655 -10.20 -32.10 8.13
N GLY A 656 -9.77 -32.83 7.10
CA GLY A 656 -10.09 -34.24 6.91
C GLY A 656 -11.51 -34.50 6.39
N GLY A 657 -12.25 -33.47 5.96
CA GLY A 657 -13.56 -33.65 5.32
C GLY A 657 -13.43 -34.47 4.02
N LEU A 658 -14.21 -35.54 3.89
CA LEU A 658 -14.17 -36.45 2.75
C LEU A 658 -14.67 -35.79 1.46
N ALA A 659 -13.93 -35.96 0.37
CA ALA A 659 -14.40 -35.60 -0.96
C ALA A 659 -15.12 -36.79 -1.60
N LEU A 660 -16.37 -36.59 -2.05
CA LEU A 660 -17.14 -37.61 -2.78
C LEU A 660 -17.81 -36.97 -4.00
N GLN A 661 -18.40 -37.78 -4.87
CA GLN A 661 -19.28 -37.30 -5.93
C GLN A 661 -20.77 -37.46 -5.57
N TRP A 662 -21.62 -36.51 -5.97
CA TRP A 662 -23.08 -36.62 -5.88
C TRP A 662 -23.78 -35.63 -6.82
N PRO A 663 -25.13 -35.67 -6.95
CA PRO A 663 -25.87 -34.75 -7.81
C PRO A 663 -25.62 -33.29 -7.40
N ASP A 664 -25.54 -32.38 -8.36
CA ASP A 664 -25.34 -30.96 -8.05
C ASP A 664 -26.54 -30.40 -7.29
N THR A 665 -26.34 -30.10 -6.01
CA THR A 665 -27.36 -29.54 -5.10
C THR A 665 -27.42 -28.02 -5.12
N GLY A 666 -26.63 -27.34 -5.95
CA GLY A 666 -26.55 -25.87 -5.99
C GLY A 666 -25.78 -25.26 -4.80
N THR A 667 -25.24 -26.09 -3.90
CA THR A 667 -24.59 -25.66 -2.66
C THR A 667 -23.09 -25.37 -2.86
N ALA A 668 -22.49 -24.62 -1.92
CA ALA A 668 -21.14 -24.09 -2.04
C ALA A 668 -20.03 -25.14 -1.82
N ASP A 669 -20.33 -26.29 -1.24
CA ASP A 669 -19.40 -27.41 -1.04
C ASP A 669 -18.99 -28.10 -2.35
N HIS A 670 -19.72 -27.84 -3.43
CA HIS A 670 -19.41 -28.27 -4.79
C HIS A 670 -18.63 -27.24 -5.62
N ASN A 671 -18.44 -26.04 -5.07
CA ASN A 671 -17.75 -24.95 -5.75
C ASN A 671 -16.26 -25.03 -5.48
N TRP A 672 -15.48 -25.18 -6.55
CA TRP A 672 -14.03 -25.24 -6.49
C TRP A 672 -13.43 -24.01 -7.16
N GLY A 673 -12.77 -23.17 -6.36
CA GLY A 673 -11.89 -22.10 -6.83
C GLY A 673 -10.55 -22.66 -7.28
N LEU A 674 -9.98 -22.06 -8.31
CA LEU A 674 -8.71 -22.48 -8.90
C LEU A 674 -7.60 -21.57 -8.39
N VAL A 675 -6.82 -22.04 -7.41
CA VAL A 675 -5.69 -21.27 -6.87
C VAL A 675 -4.44 -21.63 -7.65
N VAL A 676 -3.99 -20.71 -8.51
CA VAL A 676 -2.79 -20.88 -9.34
C VAL A 676 -1.53 -20.95 -8.49
N ASP A 677 -0.68 -21.94 -8.75
CA ASP A 677 0.59 -22.17 -8.06
C ASP A 677 1.66 -22.68 -9.06
N GLY A 678 2.34 -21.74 -9.69
CA GLY A 678 3.27 -22.03 -10.79
C GLY A 678 2.54 -22.67 -11.96
N THR A 679 2.95 -23.88 -12.34
CA THR A 679 2.29 -24.70 -13.38
C THR A 679 1.17 -25.59 -12.85
N ALA A 680 1.00 -25.67 -11.52
CA ALA A 680 -0.03 -26.45 -10.86
C ALA A 680 -1.15 -25.57 -10.31
N LEU A 681 -2.20 -26.21 -9.81
CA LEU A 681 -3.36 -25.57 -9.18
C LEU A 681 -3.64 -26.26 -7.84
N ARG A 682 -4.12 -25.49 -6.87
CA ARG A 682 -4.80 -26.03 -5.70
C ARG A 682 -6.30 -25.84 -5.89
N LEU A 683 -7.06 -26.92 -5.69
CA LEU A 683 -8.52 -26.90 -5.79
C LEU A 683 -9.08 -26.48 -4.44
N ARG A 684 -9.54 -25.23 -4.33
CA ARG A 684 -10.05 -24.65 -3.09
C ARG A 684 -11.56 -24.76 -3.02
N ASN A 685 -12.07 -25.39 -1.97
CA ASN A 685 -13.49 -25.45 -1.73
C ASN A 685 -14.03 -24.07 -1.29
N VAL A 686 -15.05 -23.56 -1.96
CA VAL A 686 -15.60 -22.21 -1.66
C VAL A 686 -16.33 -22.17 -0.31
N ASN A 687 -16.95 -23.28 0.12
CA ASN A 687 -17.65 -23.35 1.40
C ASN A 687 -16.69 -23.30 2.60
N SER A 688 -15.59 -24.07 2.56
CA SER A 688 -14.66 -24.19 3.70
C SER A 688 -13.42 -23.29 3.59
N GLY A 689 -13.07 -22.82 2.39
CA GLY A 689 -11.82 -22.13 2.10
C GLY A 689 -10.57 -23.04 2.10
N LYS A 690 -10.75 -24.35 2.34
CA LYS A 690 -9.70 -25.38 2.38
C LYS A 690 -9.39 -25.93 1.00
N VAL A 691 -8.24 -26.59 0.84
CA VAL A 691 -7.80 -27.17 -0.42
C VAL A 691 -7.90 -28.70 -0.42
N LEU A 692 -8.12 -29.26 -1.61
CA LEU A 692 -8.19 -30.70 -1.84
C LEU A 692 -6.79 -31.33 -1.76
N GLY A 693 -6.64 -32.40 -0.96
CA GLY A 693 -5.37 -33.05 -0.69
C GLY A 693 -5.47 -34.57 -0.55
N VAL A 694 -4.35 -35.26 -0.79
CA VAL A 694 -4.23 -36.71 -0.59
C VAL A 694 -3.99 -37.00 0.89
N LYS A 695 -4.81 -37.86 1.48
CA LYS A 695 -4.68 -38.23 2.90
C LYS A 695 -3.26 -38.72 3.22
N ASP A 696 -2.65 -38.14 4.25
CA ASP A 696 -1.34 -38.48 4.80
C ASP A 696 -0.19 -38.45 3.77
N MET A 697 -0.32 -37.64 2.70
CA MET A 697 0.59 -37.62 1.54
C MET A 697 0.85 -39.03 0.97
N SER A 698 -0.13 -39.94 1.11
CA SER A 698 0.04 -41.34 0.75
C SER A 698 0.45 -41.50 -0.72
N THR A 699 1.26 -42.50 -1.02
CA THR A 699 1.61 -42.89 -2.40
C THR A 699 0.79 -44.08 -2.89
N ALA A 700 -0.10 -44.63 -2.07
CA ALA A 700 -0.90 -45.82 -2.41
C ALA A 700 -2.02 -45.51 -3.42
N ASP A 701 -2.36 -46.50 -4.25
CA ASP A 701 -3.59 -46.47 -5.04
C ASP A 701 -4.81 -46.47 -4.12
N ASN A 702 -5.88 -45.79 -4.54
CA ASN A 702 -7.13 -45.62 -3.79
C ASN A 702 -6.98 -44.88 -2.44
N ALA A 703 -5.86 -44.19 -2.20
CA ALA A 703 -5.79 -43.33 -1.02
C ALA A 703 -6.84 -42.21 -1.12
N ALA A 704 -7.52 -41.98 0.00
CA ALA A 704 -8.63 -41.04 0.10
C ALA A 704 -8.21 -39.61 -0.20
N ILE A 705 -9.10 -38.88 -0.87
CA ILE A 705 -8.99 -37.44 -1.09
C ILE A 705 -9.87 -36.70 -0.09
N LEU A 706 -9.28 -35.73 0.59
CA LEU A 706 -9.88 -34.97 1.67
C LEU A 706 -9.66 -33.47 1.44
N GLN A 707 -10.26 -32.61 2.27
CA GLN A 707 -9.88 -31.20 2.37
C GLN A 707 -9.01 -30.89 3.59
N TRP A 708 -8.12 -29.92 3.46
CA TRP A 708 -7.20 -29.47 4.52
C TRP A 708 -6.93 -27.97 4.47
N GLY A 709 -6.48 -27.40 5.58
CA GLY A 709 -5.81 -26.10 5.61
C GLY A 709 -4.70 -26.03 4.55
N ASP A 710 -4.61 -24.91 3.85
CA ASP A 710 -3.70 -24.77 2.71
C ASP A 710 -2.25 -24.56 3.18
N THR A 711 -1.49 -25.65 3.26
CA THR A 711 -0.07 -25.68 3.64
C THR A 711 0.89 -25.52 2.46
N GLY A 712 0.39 -25.50 1.21
CA GLY A 712 1.21 -25.50 0.00
C GLY A 712 2.01 -26.78 -0.25
N THR A 713 1.78 -27.86 0.50
CA THR A 713 2.48 -29.14 0.33
C THR A 713 2.11 -29.82 -0.99
N ALA A 714 3.01 -30.68 -1.49
CA ALA A 714 2.91 -31.25 -2.84
C ALA A 714 1.65 -32.13 -3.06
N ASP A 715 1.06 -32.66 -1.99
CA ASP A 715 -0.16 -33.45 -2.00
C ASP A 715 -1.43 -32.60 -2.23
N HIS A 716 -1.36 -31.28 -2.00
CA HIS A 716 -2.45 -30.33 -2.28
C HIS A 716 -2.41 -29.78 -3.72
N ARG A 717 -1.32 -30.02 -4.45
CA ARG A 717 -1.03 -29.42 -5.76
C ARG A 717 -1.40 -30.39 -6.87
N TRP A 718 -2.12 -29.89 -7.87
CA TRP A 718 -2.66 -30.65 -8.99
C TRP A 718 -2.29 -30.02 -10.32
N THR A 719 -1.55 -30.73 -11.15
CA THR A 719 -1.31 -30.35 -12.55
C THR A 719 -2.52 -30.73 -13.39
N VAL A 720 -3.05 -29.78 -14.17
CA VAL A 720 -4.18 -30.04 -15.07
C VAL A 720 -3.66 -30.48 -16.43
N VAL A 721 -4.10 -31.64 -16.88
CA VAL A 721 -3.73 -32.22 -18.18
C VAL A 721 -4.99 -32.30 -19.06
N ASP A 722 -4.93 -31.74 -20.28
CA ASP A 722 -6.02 -31.85 -21.26
C ASP A 722 -6.18 -33.33 -21.66
N ALA A 723 -7.36 -33.91 -21.40
CA ALA A 723 -7.71 -35.27 -21.79
C ALA A 723 -8.38 -35.33 -23.17
N GLY A 724 -8.56 -34.17 -23.82
CA GLY A 724 -9.36 -34.02 -25.02
C GLY A 724 -10.85 -34.00 -24.71
N ASN A 725 -11.64 -33.65 -25.73
CA ASN A 725 -13.11 -33.67 -25.66
C ASN A 725 -13.74 -32.84 -24.53
N GLY A 726 -13.05 -31.83 -24.02
CA GLY A 726 -13.56 -30.96 -22.95
C GLY A 726 -13.33 -31.51 -21.53
N TYR A 727 -12.62 -32.63 -21.40
CA TYR A 727 -12.27 -33.23 -20.13
C TYR A 727 -10.80 -33.00 -19.78
N HIS A 728 -10.52 -33.04 -18.49
CA HIS A 728 -9.20 -32.80 -17.91
C HIS A 728 -8.89 -33.85 -16.85
N LYS A 729 -7.61 -34.13 -16.68
CA LYS A 729 -7.08 -34.94 -15.58
C LYS A 729 -6.41 -34.02 -14.58
N PHE A 730 -6.66 -34.23 -13.29
CA PHE A 730 -5.93 -33.56 -12.22
C PHE A 730 -4.87 -34.52 -11.69
N GLN A 731 -3.61 -34.28 -12.03
CA GLN A 731 -2.48 -35.09 -11.64
C GLN A 731 -1.82 -34.52 -10.38
N ASN A 732 -1.77 -35.29 -9.31
CA ASN A 732 -1.15 -34.86 -8.06
C ASN A 732 0.36 -34.65 -8.24
N VAL A 733 0.90 -33.52 -7.76
CA VAL A 733 2.32 -33.18 -7.94
C VAL A 733 3.24 -34.09 -7.12
N HIS A 734 2.77 -34.61 -5.98
CA HIS A 734 3.58 -35.52 -5.17
C HIS A 734 3.72 -36.92 -5.81
N THR A 735 2.61 -37.49 -6.30
CA THR A 735 2.57 -38.91 -6.71
C THR A 735 2.50 -39.13 -8.22
N GLY A 736 2.12 -38.11 -9.00
CA GLY A 736 1.82 -38.26 -10.42
C GLY A 736 0.51 -39.00 -10.70
N LYS A 737 -0.30 -39.32 -9.69
CA LYS A 737 -1.59 -40.04 -9.82
C LYS A 737 -2.76 -39.08 -9.99
N LEU A 738 -3.86 -39.57 -10.53
CA LEU A 738 -5.03 -38.76 -10.88
C LEU A 738 -6.02 -38.67 -9.73
N LEU A 739 -6.66 -37.51 -9.57
CA LEU A 739 -7.93 -37.41 -8.87
C LEU A 739 -8.99 -38.20 -9.63
N GLY A 740 -9.59 -39.20 -9.00
CA GLY A 740 -10.67 -39.97 -9.60
C GLY A 740 -11.66 -40.51 -8.57
N ILE A 741 -12.60 -41.32 -9.03
CA ILE A 741 -13.62 -41.94 -8.19
C ILE A 741 -13.29 -43.42 -7.96
N GLU A 742 -13.40 -43.84 -6.71
CA GLU A 742 -13.12 -45.21 -6.28
C GLU A 742 -13.89 -46.25 -7.12
N GLY A 743 -13.17 -47.22 -7.67
CA GLY A 743 -13.72 -48.27 -8.52
C GLY A 743 -14.40 -47.79 -9.80
N GLY A 744 -14.28 -46.51 -10.17
CA GLY A 744 -15.05 -45.92 -11.27
C GLY A 744 -16.56 -45.93 -11.04
N SER A 745 -17.00 -45.97 -9.78
CA SER A 745 -18.41 -45.99 -9.41
C SER A 745 -19.16 -44.78 -9.97
N THR A 746 -20.40 -44.97 -10.41
CA THR A 746 -21.32 -43.90 -10.79
C THR A 746 -22.36 -43.58 -9.71
N ALA A 747 -22.24 -44.22 -8.54
CA ALA A 747 -23.16 -44.02 -7.43
C ALA A 747 -22.92 -42.68 -6.71
N GLN A 748 -24.02 -42.07 -6.25
CA GLN A 748 -23.98 -40.97 -5.30
C GLN A 748 -23.27 -41.38 -4.00
N GLY A 749 -22.36 -40.53 -3.53
CA GLY A 749 -21.58 -40.76 -2.31
C GLY A 749 -20.31 -41.58 -2.53
N ALA A 750 -19.99 -41.99 -3.76
CA ALA A 750 -18.74 -42.68 -4.06
C ALA A 750 -17.53 -41.76 -3.78
N ALA A 751 -16.53 -42.29 -3.10
CA ALA A 751 -15.38 -41.52 -2.62
C ALA A 751 -14.45 -41.10 -3.75
N ALA A 752 -13.91 -39.89 -3.63
CA ALA A 752 -12.78 -39.46 -4.43
C ALA A 752 -11.48 -40.03 -3.85
N VAL A 753 -10.66 -40.60 -4.72
CA VAL A 753 -9.40 -41.25 -4.39
C VAL A 753 -8.33 -40.88 -5.41
N GLN A 754 -7.05 -41.11 -5.10
CA GLN A 754 -6.02 -41.07 -6.13
C GLN A 754 -5.91 -42.41 -6.88
N LEU A 755 -5.83 -42.35 -8.21
CA LEU A 755 -5.78 -43.51 -9.10
C LEU A 755 -4.60 -43.43 -10.07
N PRO A 756 -4.02 -44.57 -10.51
CA PRO A 756 -3.09 -44.58 -11.64
C PRO A 756 -3.80 -44.11 -12.93
N ASP A 757 -3.06 -43.46 -13.83
CA ASP A 757 -3.60 -43.04 -15.13
C ASP A 757 -3.77 -44.26 -16.05
N SER A 758 -4.97 -44.85 -16.00
CA SER A 758 -5.40 -45.98 -16.82
C SER A 758 -6.17 -45.55 -18.07
N GLY A 759 -6.26 -44.24 -18.36
CA GLY A 759 -7.05 -43.70 -19.46
C GLY A 759 -8.58 -43.81 -19.28
N THR A 760 -9.06 -44.22 -18.11
CA THR A 760 -10.49 -44.38 -17.82
C THR A 760 -11.19 -43.04 -17.54
N ALA A 761 -12.50 -43.00 -17.78
CA ALA A 761 -13.34 -41.81 -17.50
C ALA A 761 -13.44 -41.50 -15.98
N ALA A 762 -13.09 -42.44 -15.10
CA ALA A 762 -13.16 -42.27 -13.65
C ALA A 762 -12.22 -41.17 -13.12
N GLY A 763 -11.09 -40.90 -13.80
CA GLY A 763 -10.12 -39.84 -13.48
C GLY A 763 -10.23 -38.60 -14.36
N GLN A 764 -11.33 -38.45 -15.11
CA GLN A 764 -11.56 -37.35 -16.04
C GLN A 764 -12.68 -36.44 -15.53
N TRP A 765 -12.46 -35.14 -15.65
CA TRP A 765 -13.33 -34.11 -15.08
C TRP A 765 -13.57 -32.99 -16.09
N GLN A 766 -14.80 -32.47 -16.13
CA GLN A 766 -15.15 -31.29 -16.90
C GLN A 766 -15.30 -30.08 -15.96
N PHE A 767 -14.71 -28.95 -16.33
CA PHE A 767 -14.97 -27.68 -15.68
C PHE A 767 -16.31 -27.11 -16.11
N LEU A 768 -17.18 -26.83 -15.14
CA LEU A 768 -18.43 -26.11 -15.36
C LEU A 768 -18.41 -24.81 -14.53
N PRO A 769 -18.25 -23.63 -15.16
CA PRO A 769 -18.33 -22.34 -14.47
C PRO A 769 -19.65 -22.20 -13.70
N VAL A 770 -19.57 -21.77 -12.43
CA VAL A 770 -20.74 -21.69 -11.56
C VAL A 770 -21.40 -20.33 -11.66
N GLY A 771 -22.70 -20.29 -11.93
CA GLY A 771 -23.48 -19.04 -11.96
C GLY A 771 -23.20 -18.17 -13.19
N ALA A 772 -23.75 -16.96 -13.18
CA ALA A 772 -23.54 -15.99 -14.24
C ALA A 772 -22.16 -15.33 -14.09
N ARG A 773 -21.35 -15.39 -15.15
CA ARG A 773 -19.95 -14.94 -15.17
C ARG A 773 -19.68 -13.98 -16.29
N ARG A 774 -18.70 -13.10 -16.09
CA ARG A 774 -18.10 -12.39 -17.20
C ARG A 774 -17.03 -13.28 -17.82
N ILE A 775 -16.97 -13.26 -19.14
CA ILE A 775 -15.96 -13.99 -19.91
C ILE A 775 -14.94 -12.94 -20.37
N GLN A 776 -13.86 -12.79 -19.62
CA GLN A 776 -12.83 -11.78 -19.84
C GLN A 776 -11.76 -12.31 -20.79
N ASN A 777 -11.42 -11.53 -21.81
CA ASN A 777 -10.30 -11.84 -22.70
C ASN A 777 -8.97 -11.53 -22.00
N VAL A 778 -8.02 -12.46 -22.05
CA VAL A 778 -6.74 -12.31 -21.33
C VAL A 778 -5.84 -11.27 -21.98
N ALA A 779 -5.87 -11.10 -23.31
CA ALA A 779 -5.03 -10.11 -23.98
C ALA A 779 -5.44 -8.67 -23.70
N SER A 780 -6.75 -8.39 -23.65
CA SER A 780 -7.28 -7.03 -23.52
C SER A 780 -7.73 -6.65 -22.11
N GLY A 781 -8.08 -7.64 -21.27
CA GLY A 781 -8.76 -7.42 -20.00
C GLY A 781 -10.23 -6.99 -20.14
N LEU A 782 -10.76 -6.90 -21.36
CA LEU A 782 -12.15 -6.57 -21.66
C LEU A 782 -13.05 -7.82 -21.57
N VAL A 783 -14.36 -7.62 -21.47
CA VAL A 783 -15.34 -8.71 -21.29
C VAL A 783 -16.21 -8.91 -22.53
N LEU A 784 -16.60 -10.16 -22.77
CA LEU A 784 -17.51 -10.55 -23.85
C LEU A 784 -18.93 -10.02 -23.57
N GLY A 785 -19.44 -9.19 -24.48
CA GLY A 785 -20.77 -8.58 -24.41
C GLY A 785 -21.51 -8.63 -25.74
N ILE A 786 -22.80 -8.30 -25.72
CA ILE A 786 -23.62 -8.21 -26.93
C ILE A 786 -23.78 -6.75 -27.33
N GLN A 787 -23.47 -6.44 -28.59
CA GLN A 787 -23.54 -5.09 -29.12
C GLN A 787 -24.90 -4.45 -28.83
N ASN A 788 -24.88 -3.25 -28.25
CA ASN A 788 -26.05 -2.46 -27.89
C ASN A 788 -27.04 -3.19 -26.96
N MET A 789 -26.58 -4.16 -26.17
CA MET A 789 -27.44 -4.99 -25.31
C MET A 789 -28.61 -5.65 -26.08
N SER A 790 -28.42 -5.94 -27.37
CA SER A 790 -29.47 -6.51 -28.21
C SER A 790 -30.06 -7.77 -27.59
N THR A 791 -31.36 -7.99 -27.77
CA THR A 791 -32.05 -9.25 -27.43
C THR A 791 -32.47 -10.02 -28.68
N ALA A 792 -32.17 -9.51 -29.88
CA ALA A 792 -32.49 -10.16 -31.15
C ALA A 792 -31.51 -11.30 -31.49
N ASP A 793 -31.96 -12.24 -32.32
CA ASP A 793 -31.07 -13.22 -32.94
C ASP A 793 -30.09 -12.49 -33.88
N GLY A 794 -28.84 -12.96 -33.94
CA GLY A 794 -27.78 -12.32 -34.71
C GLY A 794 -27.16 -11.11 -34.02
N GLY A 795 -27.52 -10.79 -32.78
CA GLY A 795 -26.85 -9.76 -32.00
C GLY A 795 -25.35 -10.07 -31.87
N THR A 796 -24.49 -9.20 -32.41
CA THR A 796 -23.05 -9.43 -32.49
C THR A 796 -22.39 -9.47 -31.11
N ALA A 797 -21.54 -10.47 -30.90
CA ALA A 797 -20.68 -10.55 -29.72
C ALA A 797 -19.37 -9.79 -29.96
N LEU A 798 -18.98 -8.98 -28.98
CA LEU A 798 -17.78 -8.15 -29.02
C LEU A 798 -17.13 -8.09 -27.65
N GLN A 799 -15.90 -7.57 -27.56
CA GLN A 799 -15.30 -7.22 -26.27
C GLN A 799 -15.56 -5.76 -25.92
N TRP A 800 -15.87 -5.49 -24.66
CA TRP A 800 -16.11 -4.13 -24.16
C TRP A 800 -15.63 -3.96 -22.72
N GLY A 801 -15.52 -2.70 -22.27
CA GLY A 801 -15.25 -2.42 -20.86
C GLY A 801 -16.43 -2.88 -20.00
N ASP A 802 -16.18 -3.46 -18.83
CA ASP A 802 -17.26 -3.95 -17.98
C ASP A 802 -18.15 -2.79 -17.46
N THR A 803 -19.37 -2.72 -17.97
CA THR A 803 -20.39 -1.71 -17.63
C THR A 803 -21.29 -2.11 -16.48
N GLY A 804 -21.15 -3.33 -15.94
CA GLY A 804 -22.05 -3.84 -14.90
C GLY A 804 -23.41 -4.35 -15.40
N THR A 805 -23.62 -4.38 -16.71
CA THR A 805 -24.91 -4.72 -17.34
C THR A 805 -25.05 -6.21 -17.63
N ALA A 806 -26.30 -6.70 -17.70
CA ALA A 806 -26.60 -8.13 -17.82
C ALA A 806 -26.16 -8.78 -19.14
N ASP A 807 -25.88 -7.98 -20.18
CA ASP A 807 -25.43 -8.46 -21.49
C ASP A 807 -23.97 -8.93 -21.47
N HIS A 808 -23.21 -8.60 -20.41
CA HIS A 808 -21.86 -9.11 -20.16
C HIS A 808 -21.85 -10.39 -19.31
N LEU A 809 -23.01 -10.84 -18.83
CA LEU A 809 -23.14 -11.99 -17.92
C LEU A 809 -23.57 -13.24 -18.68
N TRP A 810 -22.77 -14.30 -18.56
CA TRP A 810 -22.95 -15.57 -19.23
C TRP A 810 -23.03 -16.73 -18.23
N THR A 811 -24.07 -17.54 -18.34
CA THR A 811 -24.23 -18.76 -17.54
C THR A 811 -23.87 -19.97 -18.39
N ALA A 812 -22.94 -20.80 -17.91
CA ALA A 812 -22.62 -22.07 -18.54
C ALA A 812 -23.65 -23.13 -18.12
N ALA A 813 -24.29 -23.78 -19.09
CA ALA A 813 -25.16 -24.92 -18.88
C ALA A 813 -24.52 -26.17 -19.48
N LEU A 814 -24.49 -27.27 -18.73
CA LEU A 814 -23.91 -28.54 -19.16
C LEU A 814 -24.65 -29.09 -20.41
N ASP A 815 -23.90 -29.61 -21.38
CA ASP A 815 -24.39 -30.35 -22.53
C ASP A 815 -23.65 -31.70 -22.60
N THR A 816 -24.15 -32.61 -23.43
CA THR A 816 -23.56 -33.93 -23.67
C THR A 816 -22.17 -33.84 -24.29
N GLY A 817 -21.32 -34.83 -24.01
CA GLY A 817 -20.03 -35.01 -24.69
C GLY A 817 -18.96 -33.96 -24.36
N GLY A 818 -18.95 -33.43 -23.13
CA GLY A 818 -17.98 -32.43 -22.68
C GLY A 818 -18.25 -31.01 -23.20
N TYR A 819 -19.41 -30.79 -23.80
CA TYR A 819 -19.85 -29.48 -24.26
C TYR A 819 -20.68 -28.75 -23.20
N LEU A 820 -20.90 -27.47 -23.45
CA LEU A 820 -21.73 -26.56 -22.67
C LEU A 820 -22.39 -25.52 -23.59
N ARG A 821 -23.44 -24.89 -23.09
CA ARG A 821 -24.08 -23.72 -23.66
C ARG A 821 -23.73 -22.50 -22.83
N LEU A 822 -23.33 -21.42 -23.48
CA LEU A 822 -23.08 -20.13 -22.82
C LEU A 822 -24.30 -19.25 -23.03
N ARG A 823 -25.15 -19.11 -22.02
CA ARG A 823 -26.39 -18.34 -22.08
C ARG A 823 -26.20 -16.92 -21.57
N ASN A 824 -26.53 -15.94 -22.38
CA ASN A 824 -26.51 -14.53 -22.01
C ASN A 824 -27.64 -14.20 -21.02
N SER A 825 -27.33 -13.45 -19.96
CA SER A 825 -28.29 -13.16 -18.89
C SER A 825 -29.27 -12.03 -19.24
N ASN A 826 -28.96 -11.18 -20.22
CA ASN A 826 -29.86 -10.13 -20.68
C ASN A 826 -30.92 -10.67 -21.65
N SER A 827 -30.51 -11.46 -22.64
CA SER A 827 -31.42 -11.95 -23.69
C SER A 827 -31.99 -13.35 -23.42
N GLY A 828 -31.35 -14.14 -22.56
CA GLY A 828 -31.64 -15.56 -22.39
C GLY A 828 -31.18 -16.44 -23.56
N LYS A 829 -30.49 -15.88 -24.57
CA LYS A 829 -30.00 -16.60 -25.78
C LYS A 829 -28.61 -17.17 -25.57
N VAL A 830 -28.17 -18.06 -26.46
CA VAL A 830 -26.87 -18.73 -26.35
C VAL A 830 -25.84 -18.13 -27.32
N LEU A 831 -24.57 -18.19 -26.93
CA LEU A 831 -23.44 -17.85 -27.81
C LEU A 831 -23.42 -18.82 -28.99
N ALA A 832 -23.37 -18.27 -30.20
CA ALA A 832 -23.49 -19.00 -31.45
C ALA A 832 -22.51 -18.46 -32.50
N VAL A 833 -22.28 -19.23 -33.56
CA VAL A 833 -21.54 -18.75 -34.72
C VAL A 833 -22.54 -18.36 -35.81
N GLU A 834 -22.38 -17.17 -36.36
CA GLU A 834 -23.30 -16.63 -37.36
C GLU A 834 -23.42 -17.59 -38.57
N ASN A 835 -24.66 -17.99 -38.87
CA ASN A 835 -25.01 -18.93 -39.94
C ASN A 835 -24.25 -20.26 -39.90
N GLY A 836 -23.77 -20.70 -38.73
CA GLY A 836 -22.97 -21.93 -38.60
C GLY A 836 -21.63 -21.87 -39.33
N GLY A 837 -21.05 -20.66 -39.52
CA GLY A 837 -19.76 -20.48 -40.16
C GLY A 837 -18.65 -21.33 -39.51
N SER A 838 -17.72 -21.85 -40.31
CA SER A 838 -16.65 -22.73 -39.82
C SER A 838 -15.23 -22.22 -40.12
N ALA A 839 -15.08 -21.16 -40.90
CA ALA A 839 -13.78 -20.58 -41.28
C ALA A 839 -13.24 -19.60 -40.22
N ASN A 840 -11.93 -19.33 -40.29
CA ASN A 840 -11.30 -18.24 -39.52
C ASN A 840 -11.97 -16.91 -39.85
N GLY A 841 -12.31 -16.14 -38.81
CA GLY A 841 -13.01 -14.87 -38.93
C GLY A 841 -14.53 -14.98 -38.95
N ALA A 842 -15.11 -16.20 -38.87
CA ALA A 842 -16.56 -16.36 -38.74
C ALA A 842 -17.06 -15.62 -37.48
N GLN A 843 -18.11 -14.82 -37.64
CA GLN A 843 -18.60 -13.92 -36.61
C GLN A 843 -19.31 -14.67 -35.49
N ILE A 844 -19.11 -14.21 -34.26
CA ILE A 844 -19.82 -14.72 -33.08
C ILE A 844 -21.02 -13.81 -32.79
N VAL A 845 -22.15 -14.44 -32.52
CA VAL A 845 -23.44 -13.79 -32.25
C VAL A 845 -24.12 -14.46 -31.06
N GLN A 846 -25.23 -13.91 -30.61
CA GLN A 846 -26.21 -14.66 -29.83
C GLN A 846 -27.35 -15.18 -30.74
N TRP A 847 -27.91 -16.32 -30.37
CA TRP A 847 -29.06 -16.90 -31.06
C TRP A 847 -29.98 -17.67 -30.11
N ALA A 848 -31.27 -17.77 -30.45
CA ALA A 848 -32.18 -18.67 -29.77
C ALA A 848 -31.65 -20.11 -29.79
N ASP A 849 -31.61 -20.78 -28.63
CA ASP A 849 -31.04 -22.12 -28.57
C ASP A 849 -31.91 -23.13 -29.33
N ASN A 850 -31.39 -23.66 -30.45
CA ASN A 850 -32.04 -24.63 -31.31
C ASN A 850 -31.32 -26.00 -31.32
N GLY A 851 -30.36 -26.21 -30.41
CA GLY A 851 -29.61 -27.46 -30.34
C GLY A 851 -28.41 -27.58 -31.31
N ALA A 852 -28.19 -26.64 -32.22
CA ALA A 852 -27.18 -26.76 -33.28
C ALA A 852 -25.73 -26.83 -32.76
N ALA A 853 -24.84 -27.44 -33.55
CA ALA A 853 -23.44 -27.66 -33.17
C ALA A 853 -22.64 -26.35 -33.01
N ASP A 854 -23.01 -25.30 -33.73
CA ASP A 854 -22.41 -23.97 -33.65
C ASP A 854 -22.81 -23.19 -32.39
N HIS A 855 -23.76 -23.70 -31.61
CA HIS A 855 -24.13 -23.18 -30.29
C HIS A 855 -23.43 -23.92 -29.13
N ARG A 856 -22.67 -24.97 -29.43
CA ARG A 856 -22.05 -25.87 -28.45
C ARG A 856 -20.58 -25.55 -28.30
N TRP A 857 -20.14 -25.37 -27.07
CA TRP A 857 -18.77 -24.97 -26.74
C TRP A 857 -18.17 -25.93 -25.73
N ARG A 858 -16.86 -26.13 -25.73
CA ARG A 858 -16.17 -26.86 -24.67
C ARG A 858 -14.98 -26.06 -24.17
N LEU A 859 -14.66 -26.23 -22.89
CA LEU A 859 -13.52 -25.55 -22.27
C LEU A 859 -12.29 -26.43 -22.40
N ARG A 860 -11.22 -25.89 -22.96
CA ARG A 860 -9.89 -26.49 -22.91
C ARG A 860 -9.03 -25.65 -21.99
N HIS A 861 -8.44 -26.27 -20.96
CA HIS A 861 -7.60 -25.56 -20.00
C HIS A 861 -6.43 -24.90 -20.72
N GLY A 862 -6.25 -23.60 -20.46
CA GLY A 862 -5.24 -22.77 -21.12
C GLY A 862 -3.97 -22.56 -20.31
N GLY A 863 -3.91 -23.10 -19.08
CA GLY A 863 -2.93 -22.77 -18.05
C GLY A 863 -3.52 -21.84 -16.99
N GLY A 864 -3.07 -21.98 -15.73
CA GLY A 864 -3.58 -21.19 -14.60
C GLY A 864 -5.10 -21.31 -14.45
N ASP A 865 -5.79 -20.17 -14.44
CA ASP A 865 -7.24 -20.04 -14.33
C ASP A 865 -7.95 -19.73 -15.67
N THR A 866 -7.26 -19.97 -16.79
CA THR A 866 -7.71 -19.58 -18.14
C THR A 866 -8.18 -20.76 -18.97
N PHE A 867 -9.04 -20.49 -19.95
CA PHE A 867 -9.63 -21.47 -20.85
C PHE A 867 -9.66 -20.98 -22.28
N ARG A 868 -9.54 -21.91 -23.22
CA ARG A 868 -9.96 -21.75 -24.61
C ARG A 868 -11.39 -22.26 -24.74
N ILE A 869 -12.23 -21.48 -25.41
CA ILE A 869 -13.64 -21.82 -25.62
C ILE A 869 -13.78 -22.34 -27.05
N GLN A 870 -13.86 -23.66 -27.22
CA GLN A 870 -13.81 -24.33 -28.52
C GLN A 870 -15.21 -24.68 -29.03
N CYS A 871 -15.52 -24.28 -30.26
CA CYS A 871 -16.80 -24.56 -30.91
C CYS A 871 -16.88 -26.02 -31.39
N ALA A 872 -18.04 -26.67 -31.19
CA ALA A 872 -18.25 -28.05 -31.65
C ALA A 872 -18.33 -28.17 -33.17
N ASN A 873 -18.84 -27.15 -33.87
CA ASN A 873 -19.04 -27.17 -35.32
C ASN A 873 -17.72 -27.19 -36.10
N SER A 874 -16.76 -26.36 -35.71
CA SER A 874 -15.51 -26.14 -36.46
C SER A 874 -14.27 -26.72 -35.79
N GLY A 875 -14.33 -27.00 -34.48
CA GLY A 875 -13.14 -27.27 -33.67
C GLY A 875 -12.25 -26.03 -33.45
N ARG A 876 -12.64 -24.85 -33.93
CA ARG A 876 -11.93 -23.58 -33.71
C ARG A 876 -12.29 -22.97 -32.36
N VAL A 877 -11.49 -22.02 -31.91
CA VAL A 877 -11.67 -21.35 -30.62
C VAL A 877 -12.22 -19.94 -30.79
N LEU A 878 -12.89 -19.47 -29.74
CA LEU A 878 -13.31 -18.08 -29.59
C LEU A 878 -12.08 -17.18 -29.47
N GLY A 879 -11.96 -16.20 -30.36
CA GLY A 879 -10.90 -15.19 -30.36
C GLY A 879 -11.43 -13.78 -30.63
N ILE A 880 -10.52 -12.81 -30.71
CA ILE A 880 -10.86 -11.43 -31.04
C ILE A 880 -10.30 -11.07 -32.41
N SER A 881 -11.12 -10.43 -33.25
CA SER A 881 -10.72 -10.06 -34.60
C SER A 881 -9.45 -9.19 -34.58
N GLY A 882 -8.41 -9.68 -35.27
CA GLY A 882 -7.11 -9.02 -35.36
C GLY A 882 -6.32 -8.95 -34.04
N ALA A 883 -6.65 -9.80 -33.06
CA ALA A 883 -6.08 -9.76 -31.70
C ALA A 883 -6.15 -8.35 -31.07
N SER A 884 -7.15 -7.57 -31.45
CA SER A 884 -7.31 -6.19 -31.00
C SER A 884 -7.52 -6.13 -29.49
N THR A 885 -6.98 -5.12 -28.83
CA THR A 885 -7.28 -4.79 -27.42
C THR A 885 -8.28 -3.65 -27.28
N ALA A 886 -8.83 -3.14 -28.40
CA ALA A 886 -9.77 -2.04 -28.40
C ALA A 886 -11.18 -2.48 -28.01
N GLN A 887 -11.91 -1.58 -27.33
CA GLN A 887 -13.34 -1.75 -27.10
C GLN A 887 -14.10 -1.77 -28.43
N GLY A 888 -15.06 -2.68 -28.54
CA GLY A 888 -15.88 -2.86 -29.74
C GLY A 888 -15.29 -3.82 -30.77
N ALA A 889 -14.10 -4.37 -30.54
CA ALA A 889 -13.57 -5.42 -31.40
C ALA A 889 -14.46 -6.67 -31.35
N ARG A 890 -14.77 -7.22 -32.52
CA ARG A 890 -15.69 -8.36 -32.66
C ARG A 890 -15.04 -9.65 -32.18
N ALA A 891 -15.86 -10.49 -31.54
CA ALA A 891 -15.50 -11.87 -31.29
C ALA A 891 -15.66 -12.71 -32.57
N VAL A 892 -14.71 -13.60 -32.83
CA VAL A 892 -14.65 -14.43 -34.05
C VAL A 892 -14.22 -15.86 -33.71
N LEU A 893 -14.51 -16.81 -34.61
CA LEU A 893 -13.83 -18.10 -34.61
C LEU A 893 -12.43 -17.98 -35.23
N TRP A 894 -11.46 -18.66 -34.63
CA TRP A 894 -10.12 -18.77 -35.18
C TRP A 894 -9.43 -20.09 -34.81
N ASP A 895 -8.46 -20.50 -35.62
CA ASP A 895 -7.58 -21.61 -35.29
C ASP A 895 -6.74 -21.29 -34.04
N ASP A 896 -6.65 -22.23 -33.12
CA ASP A 896 -5.86 -22.05 -31.90
C ASP A 896 -4.36 -21.99 -32.22
N ASN A 897 -3.82 -20.78 -32.26
CA ASN A 897 -2.42 -20.47 -32.55
C ASN A 897 -1.60 -20.15 -31.27
N GLY A 898 -2.18 -20.36 -30.08
CA GLY A 898 -1.50 -20.11 -28.81
C GLY A 898 -1.49 -18.67 -28.29
N THR A 899 -2.07 -17.70 -29.01
CA THR A 899 -2.06 -16.28 -28.58
C THR A 899 -3.06 -16.01 -27.45
N SER A 900 -2.79 -14.96 -26.67
CA SER A 900 -3.57 -14.60 -25.48
C SER A 900 -4.97 -14.08 -25.79
N ASP A 901 -5.26 -13.66 -27.03
CA ASP A 901 -6.60 -13.24 -27.44
C ASP A 901 -7.57 -14.42 -27.61
N HIS A 902 -7.06 -15.66 -27.60
CA HIS A 902 -7.86 -16.89 -27.56
C HIS A 902 -8.06 -17.43 -26.13
N LEU A 903 -7.42 -16.80 -25.13
CA LEU A 903 -7.53 -17.19 -23.73
C LEU A 903 -8.58 -16.34 -23.02
N TRP A 904 -9.42 -17.01 -22.25
CA TRP A 904 -10.54 -16.41 -21.55
C TRP A 904 -10.55 -16.80 -20.08
N ARG A 905 -10.92 -15.87 -19.22
CA ARG A 905 -11.16 -16.08 -17.78
C ARG A 905 -12.63 -15.90 -17.48
N PHE A 906 -13.19 -16.79 -16.65
CA PHE A 906 -14.52 -16.59 -16.07
C PHE A 906 -14.35 -15.82 -14.78
N ILE A 907 -14.92 -14.62 -14.64
CA ILE A 907 -14.85 -13.79 -13.42
C ILE A 907 -16.23 -13.54 -12.82
#